data_AF-A0AAD4XZ82-F1
#
_entry.id   AF-A0AAD4XZ82-F1
#
_cell.length_a   1.000
_cell.length_b   1.000
_cell.length_c   1.000
_cell.angle_alpha   90.00
_cell.angle_beta   90.00
_cell.angle_gamma   90.00
#
_symmetry.space_group_name_H-M   'P 1'
#
loop_
_entity.id
_entity.type
_entity.pdbx_description
1 polymer ?
#
loop_
_entity_poly.entity_id
_entity_poly.type
_entity_poly.pdbx_seq_one_letter_code
_entity_poly.pdbx_strand_id
1 'polypeptide(L)'
;MVKFSKELEAQLIPEWKDAFVNYCQLKKYVKKVRLSKKPISDQTHLLHLHNQEDDPPQYGFSIFDPVRYVFKKFSAKFQNSSTDQREMIIQVMNKNGEGDEESVYQTELLHLFSEEDEVKEFFERLDEELNKVNQFYKIKEKEFFERGEALNKQLETLLDLKQILSERCRKNHLLRLESGNFTRSNSSSVRSASDYSESGTEMDETSPTNEDGKNGVNNFTGGTRTKTKKTRSGLRIDIPATNPTRTISAVTSKLWDDLVNNPKKEVQADSLNRKKIQCAEKMIRGAFVEFYRGLGLLKTYSSLNMVAFVKILKKFDKVANERASSSYLRAVKRSHFISSDKVVRLGDEVESIFTKHFANDDRKKAMKFLRPRENKASHMTTFLVGLFTGSFAALFSVYAILAHMSNIFKSGTEPGYLETVYPVFSMFAFLSLHLFMYGCNIFMWTSTRINYSFIFEFSPSTALKYRDAFLMCASFMSAVVGAMVIHLILRSSHIAPTHVDAIPGVLLLCFIALLICPFNIFYRSTRYCFIRVIRNIVFSPFYKVLMVDFFMADQLCSQIPLLRHMETTACYFLAKSFKTHQYEICNQSKLYRELAYVISFAPYYWRAMQCARRWFDEGDVAHLANLGKYVSAMVAAGARLTFARQHNNLWMFMVVLTSSIATVYQLYWDFVKDWGILNRNSKNRWLRDDLIIKSKNIYYISIFINVLLRLVWIESVTRISSPTGFMESQVLDFFLASLEIIRRGHWNYYRLENEHLNNVGKFRAVKAVPLPFRGIDSDD
;
A
#
# COMPACT_ATOMS: atom_id res chain seq x y z
N MET A 1 -33.77 -6.00 2.38
CA MET A 1 -33.27 -6.64 1.14
C MET A 1 -32.51 -5.60 0.31
N VAL A 2 -31.27 -5.86 -0.10
CA VAL A 2 -30.42 -4.83 -0.75
C VAL A 2 -30.83 -4.63 -2.21
N LYS A 3 -31.08 -3.39 -2.64
CA LYS A 3 -31.36 -3.04 -4.05
C LYS A 3 -30.16 -3.46 -4.91
N PHE A 4 -30.35 -4.25 -5.98
CA PHE A 4 -29.26 -4.75 -6.86
C PHE A 4 -28.26 -3.66 -7.32
N SER A 5 -28.69 -2.42 -7.51
CA SER A 5 -27.79 -1.31 -7.83
C SER A 5 -26.67 -1.14 -6.81
N LYS A 6 -27.01 -1.23 -5.51
CA LYS A 6 -26.06 -1.15 -4.39
C LYS A 6 -25.18 -2.39 -4.32
N GLU A 7 -25.73 -3.56 -4.68
CA GLU A 7 -24.99 -4.82 -4.73
C GLU A 7 -23.96 -4.84 -5.87
N LEU A 8 -24.35 -4.38 -7.07
CA LEU A 8 -23.45 -4.26 -8.21
C LEU A 8 -22.32 -3.27 -7.91
N GLU A 9 -22.65 -2.07 -7.42
CA GLU A 9 -21.67 -1.08 -6.96
C GLU A 9 -20.74 -1.67 -5.88
N ALA A 10 -21.29 -2.53 -5.02
CA ALA A 10 -20.52 -3.22 -4.00
C ALA A 10 -19.61 -4.35 -4.52
N GLN A 11 -19.74 -4.78 -5.77
CA GLN A 11 -18.91 -5.83 -6.38
C GLN A 11 -17.96 -5.30 -7.45
N LEU A 12 -18.09 -4.02 -7.86
CA LEU A 12 -17.20 -3.42 -8.85
C LEU A 12 -15.75 -3.41 -8.35
N ILE A 13 -14.84 -3.60 -9.30
CA ILE A 13 -13.41 -3.40 -9.10
C ILE A 13 -13.18 -1.87 -9.08
N PRO A 14 -12.76 -1.27 -7.95
CA PRO A 14 -12.68 0.19 -7.82
C PRO A 14 -11.84 0.83 -8.93
N GLU A 15 -10.71 0.22 -9.28
CA GLU A 15 -9.77 0.72 -10.28
C GLU A 15 -10.33 0.68 -11.71
N TRP A 16 -11.38 -0.08 -11.97
CA TRP A 16 -12.03 -0.20 -13.29
C TRP A 16 -13.47 0.31 -13.29
N LYS A 17 -13.90 1.03 -12.24
CA LYS A 17 -15.30 1.43 -12.03
C LYS A 17 -15.92 2.10 -13.25
N ASP A 18 -15.19 3.01 -13.89
CA ASP A 18 -15.71 3.80 -15.03
C ASP A 18 -15.81 2.99 -16.33
N ALA A 19 -15.11 1.87 -16.40
CA ALA A 19 -15.19 0.93 -17.52
C ALA A 19 -16.41 0.00 -17.43
N PHE A 20 -17.08 -0.12 -16.28
CA PHE A 20 -18.30 -0.94 -16.16
C PHE A 20 -19.52 -0.25 -16.76
N VAL A 21 -20.58 -1.05 -16.99
CA VAL A 21 -21.90 -0.53 -17.38
C VAL A 21 -22.41 0.45 -16.33
N ASN A 22 -22.77 1.67 -16.75
CA ASN A 22 -23.40 2.68 -15.92
C ASN A 22 -24.89 2.36 -15.68
N TYR A 23 -25.12 1.31 -14.89
CA TYR A 23 -26.44 0.77 -14.60
C TYR A 23 -27.38 1.81 -13.96
N CYS A 24 -26.83 2.73 -13.17
CA CYS A 24 -27.60 3.81 -12.55
C CYS A 24 -28.14 4.80 -13.58
N GLN A 25 -27.32 5.17 -14.57
CA GLN A 25 -27.74 6.05 -15.65
C GLN A 25 -28.76 5.38 -16.56
N LEU A 26 -28.52 4.12 -16.98
CA LEU A 26 -29.49 3.37 -17.79
C LEU A 26 -30.84 3.21 -17.09
N LYS A 27 -30.86 3.03 -15.77
CA LYS A 27 -32.10 3.03 -14.98
C LYS A 27 -32.89 4.34 -15.08
N LYS A 28 -32.22 5.50 -15.23
CA LYS A 28 -32.89 6.79 -15.41
C LYS A 28 -33.59 6.83 -16.77
N TYR A 29 -32.94 6.37 -17.83
CA TYR A 29 -33.55 6.27 -19.16
C TYR A 29 -34.75 5.30 -19.17
N VAL A 30 -34.66 4.13 -18.53
CA VAL A 30 -35.83 3.25 -18.38
C VAL A 30 -36.97 3.93 -17.59
N LYS A 31 -36.65 4.80 -16.62
CA LYS A 31 -37.66 5.59 -15.91
C LYS A 31 -38.29 6.64 -16.82
N LYS A 32 -37.53 7.27 -17.73
CA LYS A 32 -38.08 8.20 -18.75
C LYS A 32 -39.10 7.49 -19.65
N VAL A 33 -38.75 6.32 -20.17
CA VAL A 33 -39.66 5.47 -20.98
C VAL A 33 -40.95 5.14 -20.21
N ARG A 34 -40.86 4.91 -18.90
CA ARG A 34 -42.08 4.70 -18.07
C ARG A 34 -42.97 5.94 -18.02
N LEU A 35 -42.38 7.13 -17.97
CA LEU A 35 -43.10 8.40 -17.83
C LEU A 35 -43.75 8.84 -19.13
N SER A 36 -43.14 8.55 -20.29
CA SER A 36 -43.75 8.83 -21.59
C SER A 36 -44.97 7.95 -21.87
N LYS A 37 -45.05 6.73 -21.31
CA LYS A 37 -46.22 5.85 -21.41
C LYS A 37 -47.40 6.19 -20.47
N LYS A 38 -47.35 7.26 -19.66
CA LYS A 38 -48.47 7.69 -18.79
C LYS A 38 -49.31 8.79 -19.45
N PRO A 39 -50.65 8.75 -19.36
CA PRO A 39 -51.51 9.78 -19.93
C PRO A 39 -51.28 11.18 -19.30
N ILE A 40 -51.45 12.23 -20.11
CA ILE A 40 -51.09 13.62 -19.84
C ILE A 40 -51.76 14.20 -18.57
N SER A 41 -52.91 13.68 -18.13
CA SER A 41 -53.58 14.15 -16.90
C SER A 41 -52.79 13.89 -15.60
N ASP A 42 -51.83 12.94 -15.62
CA ASP A 42 -51.01 12.55 -14.47
C ASP A 42 -49.63 13.23 -14.43
N GLN A 43 -49.22 13.92 -15.51
CA GLN A 43 -47.87 14.52 -15.60
C GLN A 43 -47.70 15.73 -14.66
N THR A 44 -48.77 16.51 -14.45
CA THR A 44 -48.75 17.73 -13.63
C THR A 44 -48.69 17.43 -12.13
N HIS A 45 -49.23 16.30 -11.67
CA HIS A 45 -49.27 15.93 -10.25
C HIS A 45 -47.93 15.33 -9.73
N LEU A 46 -47.06 14.87 -10.63
CA LEU A 46 -45.77 14.23 -10.28
C LEU A 46 -44.56 15.16 -10.33
N LEU A 47 -44.65 16.30 -11.01
CA LEU A 47 -43.62 17.35 -10.95
C LEU A 47 -43.56 18.01 -9.56
N HIS A 48 -44.65 17.95 -8.78
CA HIS A 48 -44.72 18.50 -7.43
C HIS A 48 -44.29 17.52 -6.32
N LEU A 49 -44.11 16.23 -6.63
CA LEU A 49 -43.70 15.17 -5.70
C LEU A 49 -42.20 14.86 -5.76
N HIS A 50 -41.40 15.78 -6.28
CA HIS A 50 -39.97 15.58 -6.56
C HIS A 50 -39.10 15.32 -5.30
N ASN A 51 -39.66 15.30 -4.08
CA ASN A 51 -38.88 15.34 -2.83
C ASN A 51 -39.12 14.22 -1.80
N GLN A 52 -39.77 13.10 -2.12
CA GLN A 52 -39.87 11.99 -1.13
C GLN A 52 -39.58 10.61 -1.72
N GLU A 53 -38.51 9.99 -1.20
CA GLU A 53 -38.24 8.56 -1.30
C GLU A 53 -39.19 7.74 -0.40
N ASP A 54 -39.17 6.41 -0.62
CA ASP A 54 -39.80 5.30 0.14
C ASP A 54 -41.26 4.94 -0.26
N ASP A 55 -41.75 3.71 -0.49
CA ASP A 55 -41.26 2.33 -0.28
C ASP A 55 -42.07 1.31 -1.20
N PRO A 56 -42.19 -0.04 -1.00
CA PRO A 56 -42.05 -1.05 -2.09
C PRO A 56 -43.33 -1.86 -2.48
N PRO A 57 -43.22 -2.87 -3.37
CA PRO A 57 -43.61 -4.21 -2.92
C PRO A 57 -42.55 -5.30 -3.12
N GLN A 58 -42.60 -6.24 -2.18
CA GLN A 58 -41.78 -7.43 -1.97
C GLN A 58 -41.72 -8.35 -3.21
N TYR A 59 -40.56 -8.97 -3.46
CA TYR A 59 -40.45 -10.42 -3.67
C TYR A 59 -38.98 -10.82 -3.53
N GLY A 60 -38.73 -11.70 -2.57
CA GLY A 60 -37.41 -12.17 -2.19
C GLY A 60 -36.86 -13.24 -3.13
N PHE A 61 -35.55 -13.22 -3.38
CA PHE A 61 -34.71 -14.41 -3.50
C PHE A 61 -33.29 -14.07 -3.06
N SER A 62 -32.78 -14.87 -2.11
CA SER A 62 -31.43 -14.83 -1.57
C SER A 62 -30.45 -15.49 -2.54
N ILE A 63 -29.26 -14.91 -2.63
CA ILE A 63 -28.18 -15.26 -3.56
C ILE A 63 -27.07 -15.92 -2.73
N PHE A 64 -26.87 -17.22 -2.88
CA PHE A 64 -25.53 -17.84 -2.83
C PHE A 64 -25.54 -19.12 -3.68
N ASP A 65 -24.69 -19.13 -4.71
CA ASP A 65 -24.47 -20.13 -5.76
C ASP A 65 -25.69 -20.51 -6.64
N PRO A 66 -25.59 -20.66 -7.99
CA PRO A 66 -24.38 -20.98 -8.76
C PRO A 66 -24.28 -20.24 -10.12
N VAL A 67 -23.23 -19.41 -10.31
CA VAL A 67 -22.97 -18.74 -11.61
C VAL A 67 -22.67 -19.76 -12.72
N ARG A 68 -22.23 -20.98 -12.40
CA ARG A 68 -22.04 -22.07 -13.38
C ARG A 68 -23.33 -22.81 -13.76
N TYR A 69 -24.34 -22.81 -12.89
CA TYR A 69 -25.62 -23.51 -13.09
C TYR A 69 -26.63 -22.64 -13.85
N VAL A 70 -26.59 -21.32 -13.66
CA VAL A 70 -27.35 -20.37 -14.48
C VAL A 70 -26.92 -20.49 -15.94
N PHE A 71 -25.61 -20.56 -16.21
CA PHE A 71 -25.11 -20.75 -17.58
C PHE A 71 -25.58 -22.06 -18.23
N LYS A 72 -25.55 -23.20 -17.52
CA LYS A 72 -26.02 -24.49 -18.07
C LYS A 72 -27.55 -24.58 -18.21
N LYS A 73 -28.32 -24.08 -17.24
CA LYS A 73 -29.80 -24.20 -17.24
C LYS A 73 -30.48 -23.22 -18.20
N PHE A 74 -29.84 -22.07 -18.49
CA PHE A 74 -30.36 -21.12 -19.50
C PHE A 74 -29.99 -21.50 -20.94
N SER A 75 -28.91 -22.26 -21.17
CA SER A 75 -28.59 -22.78 -22.50
C SER A 75 -29.59 -23.85 -22.95
N ALA A 76 -30.09 -24.68 -22.03
CA ALA A 76 -31.01 -25.78 -22.34
C ALA A 76 -32.49 -25.33 -22.49
N LYS A 77 -32.88 -24.16 -21.97
CA LYS A 77 -34.29 -23.71 -21.98
C LYS A 77 -34.66 -22.79 -23.15
N PHE A 78 -33.74 -22.55 -24.07
CA PHE A 78 -33.90 -21.65 -25.22
C PHE A 78 -33.75 -22.34 -26.59
N GLN A 79 -33.68 -23.67 -26.62
CA GLN A 79 -33.54 -24.44 -27.87
C GLN A 79 -34.87 -24.90 -28.49
N ASN A 80 -36.03 -24.67 -27.85
CA ASN A 80 -37.33 -25.00 -28.43
C ASN A 80 -38.27 -23.79 -28.41
N SER A 81 -38.38 -23.08 -29.53
CA SER A 81 -39.67 -22.57 -30.04
C SER A 81 -39.53 -22.09 -31.47
N SER A 82 -40.00 -22.91 -32.40
CA SER A 82 -40.40 -22.52 -33.75
C SER A 82 -41.83 -21.97 -33.70
N THR A 83 -42.03 -20.65 -33.66
CA THR A 83 -43.27 -20.00 -34.15
C THR A 83 -43.13 -18.48 -34.33
N ASP A 84 -43.08 -18.10 -35.61
CA ASP A 84 -43.58 -16.91 -36.32
C ASP A 84 -43.69 -15.48 -35.73
N GLN A 85 -43.03 -14.58 -36.47
CA GLN A 85 -43.48 -13.27 -36.97
C GLN A 85 -43.80 -12.09 -36.03
N ARG A 86 -43.63 -12.20 -34.71
CA ARG A 86 -43.62 -11.01 -33.80
C ARG A 86 -42.25 -10.68 -33.19
N GLU A 87 -41.16 -11.26 -33.70
CA GLU A 87 -39.84 -11.21 -33.04
C GLU A 87 -38.94 -10.00 -33.36
N MET A 88 -39.27 -9.13 -34.33
CA MET A 88 -38.33 -8.09 -34.77
C MET A 88 -38.89 -6.69 -34.60
N ILE A 89 -38.83 -6.18 -33.36
CA ILE A 89 -38.96 -4.73 -33.10
C ILE A 89 -37.57 -4.05 -33.14
N ILE A 90 -36.50 -4.80 -32.82
CA ILE A 90 -35.15 -4.28 -32.62
C ILE A 90 -34.10 -5.19 -33.28
N GLN A 91 -33.29 -4.61 -34.16
CA GLN A 91 -32.14 -5.26 -34.78
C GLN A 91 -30.84 -4.58 -34.32
N VAL A 92 -29.99 -5.31 -33.61
CA VAL A 92 -28.65 -4.84 -33.25
C VAL A 92 -27.70 -5.25 -34.36
N MET A 93 -27.26 -4.27 -35.14
CA MET A 93 -26.30 -4.45 -36.23
C MET A 93 -24.88 -4.35 -35.69
N ASN A 94 -24.00 -5.22 -36.19
CA ASN A 94 -22.55 -5.05 -36.03
C ASN A 94 -22.04 -4.36 -37.30
N LYS A 95 -21.68 -3.09 -37.20
CA LYS A 95 -20.99 -2.40 -38.29
C LYS A 95 -19.50 -2.69 -38.15
N ASN A 96 -18.96 -3.47 -39.08
CA ASN A 96 -17.52 -3.57 -39.26
C ASN A 96 -17.08 -2.26 -39.92
N GLY A 97 -16.28 -1.44 -39.23
CA GLY A 97 -15.59 -0.33 -39.88
C GLY A 97 -14.67 -0.85 -40.98
N GLU A 98 -14.45 -0.08 -42.04
CA GLU A 98 -13.43 -0.38 -43.05
C GLU A 98 -12.04 -0.35 -42.39
N GLY A 99 -11.57 -1.52 -41.97
CA GLY A 99 -10.32 -1.72 -41.22
C GLY A 99 -10.53 -2.68 -40.04
N ASP A 100 -9.79 -3.79 -40.01
CA ASP A 100 -10.01 -5.02 -39.25
C ASP A 100 -10.09 -4.97 -37.69
N GLU A 101 -10.36 -3.85 -37.01
CA GLU A 101 -10.31 -3.83 -35.52
C GLU A 101 -11.55 -3.32 -34.74
N GLU A 102 -12.51 -2.58 -35.33
CA GLU A 102 -13.66 -2.07 -34.56
C GLU A 102 -15.03 -2.52 -35.08
N SER A 103 -15.51 -3.62 -34.49
CA SER A 103 -16.91 -4.04 -34.48
C SER A 103 -17.72 -3.07 -33.59
N VAL A 104 -18.45 -2.14 -34.20
CA VAL A 104 -19.31 -1.18 -33.47
C VAL A 104 -20.75 -1.70 -33.49
N TYR A 105 -21.31 -1.90 -32.30
CA TYR A 105 -22.72 -2.28 -32.14
C TYR A 105 -23.61 -1.04 -32.24
N GLN A 106 -24.62 -1.10 -33.08
CA GLN A 106 -25.65 -0.07 -33.22
C GLN A 106 -27.02 -0.71 -33.38
N THR A 107 -28.00 -0.21 -32.64
CA THR A 107 -29.38 -0.68 -32.64
C THR A 107 -30.24 0.12 -33.61
N GLU A 108 -30.93 -0.55 -34.53
CA GLU A 108 -31.97 0.02 -35.40
C GLU A 108 -33.36 -0.47 -34.94
N LEU A 109 -34.28 0.49 -34.76
CA LEU A 109 -35.70 0.27 -34.43
C LEU A 109 -36.51 0.25 -35.74
N LEU A 110 -37.34 -0.77 -35.94
CA LEU A 110 -37.99 -1.06 -37.24
C LEU A 110 -39.46 -0.60 -37.37
N HIS A 111 -39.96 0.30 -36.51
CA HIS A 111 -41.29 0.89 -36.68
C HIS A 111 -41.24 2.42 -36.60
N LEU A 112 -42.30 3.10 -37.06
CA LEU A 112 -42.47 4.55 -37.19
C LEU A 112 -43.68 4.98 -36.35
N PHE A 113 -43.55 5.46 -35.11
CA PHE A 113 -44.52 6.37 -34.44
C PHE A 113 -43.91 7.12 -33.23
N SER A 114 -44.47 8.30 -32.90
CA SER A 114 -44.03 9.37 -31.98
C SER A 114 -43.66 8.99 -30.52
N GLU A 115 -43.76 7.73 -30.08
CA GLU A 115 -43.39 7.24 -28.73
C GLU A 115 -41.96 6.65 -28.68
N GLU A 116 -41.21 6.76 -29.77
CA GLU A 116 -39.90 6.12 -30.00
C GLU A 116 -38.70 6.89 -29.45
N ASP A 117 -38.78 8.20 -29.21
CA ASP A 117 -37.58 9.00 -28.91
C ASP A 117 -36.89 8.58 -27.60
N GLU A 118 -37.64 8.29 -26.51
CA GLU A 118 -37.00 7.85 -25.26
C GLU A 118 -36.55 6.38 -25.32
N VAL A 119 -37.23 5.54 -26.10
CA VAL A 119 -36.83 4.13 -26.31
C VAL A 119 -35.56 4.08 -27.14
N LYS A 120 -35.50 4.88 -28.22
CA LYS A 120 -34.31 5.08 -29.05
C LYS A 120 -33.16 5.65 -28.24
N GLU A 121 -33.38 6.70 -27.45
CA GLU A 121 -32.37 7.26 -26.54
C GLU A 121 -31.86 6.19 -25.56
N PHE A 122 -32.74 5.32 -25.03
CA PHE A 122 -32.31 4.21 -24.17
C PHE A 122 -31.39 3.22 -24.90
N PHE A 123 -31.74 2.79 -26.10
CA PHE A 123 -30.94 1.82 -26.87
C PHE A 123 -29.63 2.42 -27.38
N GLU A 124 -29.63 3.67 -27.83
CA GLU A 124 -28.38 4.39 -28.18
C GLU A 124 -27.42 4.44 -26.99
N ARG A 125 -27.92 4.75 -25.80
CA ARG A 125 -27.11 4.73 -24.56
C ARG A 125 -26.70 3.32 -24.15
N LEU A 126 -27.50 2.30 -24.47
CA LEU A 126 -27.16 0.92 -24.20
C LEU A 126 -26.05 0.41 -25.13
N ASP A 127 -26.07 0.85 -26.40
CA ASP A 127 -25.03 0.58 -27.40
C ASP A 127 -23.71 1.25 -27.03
N GLU A 128 -23.73 2.52 -26.62
CA GLU A 128 -22.56 3.23 -26.08
C GLU A 128 -21.91 2.44 -24.94
N GLU A 129 -22.72 1.95 -23.99
CA GLU A 129 -22.25 1.16 -22.86
C GLU A 129 -21.73 -0.23 -23.28
N LEU A 130 -22.33 -0.86 -24.29
CA LEU A 130 -21.86 -2.13 -24.86
C LEU A 130 -20.51 -1.95 -25.55
N ASN A 131 -20.38 -0.93 -26.39
CA ASN A 131 -19.14 -0.61 -27.10
C ASN A 131 -18.00 -0.28 -26.12
N LYS A 132 -18.28 0.56 -25.11
CA LYS A 132 -17.33 0.88 -24.03
C LYS A 132 -16.81 -0.37 -23.33
N VAL A 133 -17.72 -1.26 -22.91
CA VAL A 133 -17.34 -2.50 -22.21
C VAL A 133 -16.53 -3.42 -23.10
N ASN A 134 -16.93 -3.54 -24.36
CA ASN A 134 -16.28 -4.41 -25.32
C ASN A 134 -14.86 -3.92 -25.68
N GLN A 135 -14.70 -2.61 -25.88
CA GLN A 135 -13.41 -1.99 -26.20
C GLN A 135 -12.44 -2.10 -25.03
N PHE A 136 -12.88 -1.79 -23.81
CA PHE A 136 -12.05 -1.96 -22.61
C PHE A 136 -11.59 -3.41 -22.43
N TYR A 137 -12.49 -4.37 -22.64
CA TYR A 137 -12.14 -5.79 -22.55
C TYR A 137 -11.11 -6.19 -23.60
N LYS A 138 -11.27 -5.78 -24.87
CA LYS A 138 -10.30 -6.06 -25.95
C LYS A 138 -8.90 -5.53 -25.61
N ILE A 139 -8.81 -4.28 -25.15
CA ILE A 139 -7.54 -3.66 -24.76
C ILE A 139 -6.89 -4.44 -23.62
N LYS A 140 -7.65 -4.77 -22.57
CA LYS A 140 -7.12 -5.51 -21.43
C LYS A 140 -6.76 -6.95 -21.75
N GLU A 141 -7.56 -7.64 -22.56
CA GLU A 141 -7.24 -8.97 -23.04
C GLU A 141 -5.91 -8.99 -23.80
N LYS A 142 -5.69 -8.03 -24.71
CA LYS A 142 -4.41 -7.86 -25.42
C LYS A 142 -3.25 -7.63 -24.46
N GLU A 143 -3.39 -6.69 -23.51
CA GLU A 143 -2.37 -6.42 -22.48
C GLU A 143 -2.02 -7.68 -21.66
N PHE A 144 -3.02 -8.47 -21.25
CA PHE A 144 -2.79 -9.71 -20.52
C PHE A 144 -2.17 -10.80 -21.40
N PHE A 145 -2.53 -10.87 -22.68
CA PHE A 145 -1.95 -11.83 -23.61
C PHE A 145 -0.45 -11.56 -23.82
N GLU A 146 -0.08 -10.32 -24.14
CA GLU A 146 1.32 -9.88 -24.29
C GLU A 146 2.13 -10.12 -23.01
N ARG A 147 1.53 -9.83 -21.84
CA ARG A 147 2.15 -10.10 -20.55
C ARG A 147 2.34 -11.61 -20.28
N GLY A 148 1.40 -12.44 -20.71
CA GLY A 148 1.50 -13.90 -20.62
C GLY A 148 2.65 -14.45 -21.45
N GLU A 149 2.77 -14.01 -22.70
CA GLU A 149 3.89 -14.38 -23.59
C GLU A 149 5.23 -13.94 -23.02
N ALA A 150 5.33 -12.69 -22.54
CA ALA A 150 6.54 -12.21 -21.90
C ALA A 150 6.92 -13.06 -20.68
N LEU A 151 5.96 -13.47 -19.84
CA LEU A 151 6.23 -14.35 -18.70
C LEU A 151 6.68 -15.75 -19.09
N ASN A 152 6.11 -16.30 -20.16
CA ASN A 152 6.52 -17.60 -20.70
C ASN A 152 7.96 -17.54 -21.22
N LYS A 153 8.33 -16.52 -22.01
CA LYS A 153 9.73 -16.31 -22.45
C LYS A 153 10.71 -16.24 -21.27
N GLN A 154 10.32 -15.55 -20.19
CA GLN A 154 11.15 -15.46 -18.98
C GLN A 154 11.31 -16.81 -18.27
N LEU A 155 10.24 -17.61 -18.25
CA LEU A 155 10.27 -18.95 -17.67
C LEU A 155 11.16 -19.89 -18.50
N GLU A 156 11.06 -19.85 -19.83
CA GLU A 156 11.92 -20.62 -20.73
C GLU A 156 13.39 -20.28 -20.49
N THR A 157 13.73 -18.99 -20.46
CA THR A 157 15.09 -18.52 -20.14
C THR A 157 15.57 -19.05 -18.78
N LEU A 158 14.71 -19.08 -17.76
CA LEU A 158 15.04 -19.62 -16.44
C LEU A 158 15.32 -21.13 -16.50
N LEU A 159 14.51 -21.88 -17.26
CA LEU A 159 14.65 -23.32 -17.40
C LEU A 159 15.95 -23.68 -18.14
N ASP A 160 16.28 -22.96 -19.21
CA ASP A 160 17.53 -23.12 -19.95
C ASP A 160 18.74 -22.88 -19.04
N LEU A 161 18.71 -21.80 -18.24
CA LEU A 161 19.77 -21.50 -17.27
C LEU A 161 19.91 -22.59 -16.19
N LYS A 162 18.79 -23.13 -15.70
CA LYS A 162 18.80 -24.25 -14.75
C LYS A 162 19.41 -25.50 -15.38
N GLN A 163 19.08 -25.79 -16.64
CA GLN A 163 19.65 -26.92 -17.37
C GLN A 163 21.16 -26.76 -17.56
N ILE A 164 21.63 -25.62 -18.08
CA ILE A 164 23.06 -25.33 -18.28
C ILE A 164 23.84 -25.51 -16.97
N LEU A 165 23.31 -24.98 -15.86
CA LEU A 165 23.95 -25.13 -14.56
C LEU A 165 23.97 -26.59 -14.09
N SER A 166 22.90 -27.35 -14.31
CA SER A 166 22.86 -28.78 -13.96
C SER A 166 23.86 -29.61 -14.77
N GLU A 167 24.00 -29.33 -16.07
CA GLU A 167 24.96 -30.00 -16.95
C GLU A 167 26.39 -29.68 -16.57
N ARG A 168 26.67 -28.44 -16.18
CA ARG A 168 27.98 -28.01 -15.68
C ARG A 168 28.34 -28.71 -14.37
N CYS A 169 27.41 -28.78 -13.42
CA CYS A 169 27.60 -29.53 -12.17
C CYS A 169 27.88 -31.02 -12.45
N ARG A 170 27.17 -31.63 -13.40
CA ARG A 170 27.38 -33.02 -13.82
C ARG A 170 28.76 -33.24 -14.44
N LYS A 171 29.18 -32.37 -15.36
CA LYS A 171 30.53 -32.41 -15.99
C LYS A 171 31.64 -32.22 -14.96
N ASN A 172 31.49 -31.28 -14.03
CA ASN A 172 32.45 -31.06 -12.95
C ASN A 172 32.54 -32.26 -12.00
N HIS A 173 31.43 -32.94 -11.72
CA HIS A 173 31.41 -34.15 -10.90
C HIS A 173 32.12 -35.32 -11.61
N LEU A 174 31.91 -35.49 -12.92
CA LEU A 174 32.60 -36.49 -13.75
C LEU A 174 34.11 -36.25 -13.81
N LEU A 175 34.56 -35.00 -14.02
CA LEU A 175 35.98 -34.65 -14.01
C LEU A 175 36.64 -34.88 -12.64
N ARG A 176 35.88 -34.74 -11.54
CA ARG A 176 36.37 -35.00 -10.18
C ARG A 176 36.48 -36.51 -9.87
N LEU A 177 35.68 -37.34 -10.54
CA LEU A 177 35.77 -38.80 -10.50
C LEU A 177 36.92 -39.33 -11.37
N GLU A 178 37.18 -38.72 -12.54
CA GLU A 178 38.29 -39.10 -13.41
C GLU A 178 39.67 -38.65 -12.90
N SER A 179 39.74 -37.54 -12.15
CA SER A 179 40.98 -37.06 -11.52
C SER A 179 41.30 -37.76 -10.17
N GLY A 180 40.49 -38.74 -9.74
CA GLY A 180 40.62 -39.40 -8.45
C GLY A 180 41.40 -40.71 -8.51
N ASN A 181 42.73 -40.65 -8.69
CA ASN A 181 43.62 -41.70 -8.22
C ASN A 181 44.66 -41.12 -7.24
N PHE A 182 44.69 -41.74 -6.07
CA PHE A 182 45.53 -41.56 -4.88
C PHE A 182 45.08 -40.62 -3.74
N THR A 183 44.54 -41.33 -2.73
CA THR A 183 44.74 -41.23 -1.28
C THR A 183 43.66 -40.61 -0.37
N ARG A 184 42.93 -41.58 0.22
CA ARG A 184 42.77 -41.82 1.66
C ARG A 184 41.63 -41.09 2.38
N SER A 185 40.52 -41.81 2.39
CA SER A 185 39.67 -42.10 3.55
C SER A 185 39.86 -41.24 4.80
N ASN A 186 38.85 -40.40 5.06
CA ASN A 186 38.32 -40.30 6.41
C ASN A 186 36.79 -40.31 6.35
N SER A 187 36.21 -41.42 6.78
CA SER A 187 34.78 -41.64 6.89
C SER A 187 34.25 -40.92 8.13
N SER A 188 33.37 -39.94 7.94
CA SER A 188 32.30 -39.67 8.91
C SER A 188 30.99 -39.56 8.15
N SER A 189 30.04 -40.39 8.58
CA SER A 189 28.81 -40.75 7.90
C SER A 189 27.91 -39.54 7.64
N VAL A 190 27.65 -39.24 6.37
CA VAL A 190 26.46 -38.47 6.00
C VAL A 190 25.31 -39.46 5.94
N ARG A 191 24.48 -39.45 6.98
CA ARG A 191 23.17 -40.12 6.95
C ARG A 191 22.36 -39.55 5.80
N SER A 192 21.98 -40.43 4.87
CA SER A 192 20.81 -40.26 4.04
C SER A 192 19.61 -39.95 4.94
N ALA A 193 18.99 -38.79 4.74
CA ALA A 193 17.67 -38.48 5.27
C ALA A 193 16.80 -38.06 4.10
N SER A 194 16.04 -39.04 3.63
CA SER A 194 14.78 -38.93 2.89
C SER A 194 13.79 -37.97 3.57
N ASP A 195 12.91 -37.41 2.75
CA ASP A 195 11.56 -36.95 3.08
C ASP A 195 11.35 -36.21 4.41
N TYR A 196 11.21 -34.89 4.30
CA TYR A 196 10.40 -34.14 5.26
C TYR A 196 9.34 -33.30 4.52
N SER A 197 8.10 -33.68 4.77
CA SER A 197 6.87 -32.98 4.48
C SER A 197 6.93 -31.51 4.89
N GLU A 198 6.76 -30.59 3.95
CA GLU A 198 6.37 -29.21 4.24
C GLU A 198 4.89 -29.18 4.66
N SER A 199 4.63 -29.55 5.90
CA SER A 199 3.52 -28.97 6.65
C SER A 199 3.84 -27.51 6.94
N GLY A 200 2.85 -26.64 6.76
CA GLY A 200 3.03 -25.20 6.65
C GLY A 200 3.67 -24.55 7.88
N THR A 201 4.75 -23.82 7.64
CA THR A 201 5.19 -22.73 8.53
C THR A 201 5.75 -21.59 7.67
N GLU A 202 5.49 -20.37 8.11
CA GLU A 202 5.75 -19.08 7.45
C GLU A 202 7.19 -18.93 6.94
N MET A 203 7.34 -18.50 5.68
CA MET A 203 8.63 -18.11 5.10
C MET A 203 9.09 -16.75 5.65
N ASP A 204 10.13 -16.77 6.46
CA ASP A 204 10.85 -15.60 6.95
C ASP A 204 11.87 -15.12 5.91
N GLU A 205 11.90 -13.81 5.64
CA GLU A 205 12.86 -13.18 4.74
C GLU A 205 14.13 -12.78 5.50
N THR A 206 15.15 -13.62 5.48
CA THR A 206 16.50 -13.22 5.94
C THR A 206 17.38 -12.90 4.74
N SER A 207 17.75 -11.62 4.61
CA SER A 207 18.82 -11.18 3.70
C SER A 207 20.18 -11.57 4.31
N PRO A 208 21.19 -11.97 3.53
CA PRO A 208 22.49 -12.31 4.08
C PRO A 208 23.25 -11.03 4.48
N THR A 209 23.55 -10.92 5.77
CA THR A 209 24.56 -10.02 6.34
C THR A 209 25.95 -10.57 6.02
N ASN A 210 26.79 -9.74 5.38
CA ASN A 210 28.22 -10.00 5.26
C ASN A 210 28.94 -9.28 6.42
N GLU A 211 29.38 -10.05 7.41
CA GLU A 211 30.52 -9.71 8.24
C GLU A 211 31.67 -10.60 7.79
N ASP A 212 32.78 -9.99 7.36
CA ASP A 212 34.12 -10.40 7.75
C ASP A 212 35.12 -9.34 7.26
N GLY A 213 35.61 -8.56 8.22
CA GLY A 213 36.82 -7.76 8.06
C GLY A 213 37.99 -8.52 8.68
N LYS A 214 39.07 -8.70 7.91
CA LYS A 214 40.45 -8.74 8.43
C LYS A 214 41.48 -8.60 7.30
N ASN A 215 42.16 -7.46 7.37
CA ASN A 215 43.60 -7.20 7.23
C ASN A 215 44.41 -7.83 6.08
N GLY A 216 45.02 -6.95 5.28
CA GLY A 216 46.15 -7.24 4.41
C GLY A 216 46.67 -5.97 3.76
N VAL A 217 47.44 -5.18 4.50
CA VAL A 217 48.21 -4.03 4.02
C VAL A 217 49.29 -4.52 3.06
N ASN A 218 49.45 -3.86 1.90
CA ASN A 218 50.76 -3.60 1.30
C ASN A 218 50.68 -2.39 0.35
N ASN A 219 51.40 -1.33 0.74
CA ASN A 219 51.78 -0.20 -0.10
C ASN A 219 52.71 -0.68 -1.22
N PHE A 220 52.65 -0.05 -2.40
CA PHE A 220 53.83 0.56 -3.02
C PHE A 220 53.44 1.52 -4.16
N THR A 221 54.18 2.61 -4.20
CA THR A 221 54.07 3.84 -4.99
C THR A 221 54.68 3.73 -6.40
N GLY A 222 54.10 4.48 -7.36
CA GLY A 222 54.85 5.28 -8.35
C GLY A 222 55.29 4.61 -9.65
N GLY A 223 54.95 5.23 -10.79
CA GLY A 223 55.57 4.91 -12.09
C GLY A 223 54.79 5.38 -13.32
N THR A 224 54.98 6.63 -13.71
CA THR A 224 54.59 7.21 -15.01
C THR A 224 55.28 6.51 -16.18
N ARG A 225 54.53 6.07 -17.20
CA ARG A 225 55.03 6.00 -18.59
C ARG A 225 53.89 5.96 -19.62
N THR A 226 53.88 6.98 -20.46
CA THR A 226 53.12 7.09 -21.71
C THR A 226 53.75 6.22 -22.81
N LYS A 227 52.94 5.47 -23.57
CA LYS A 227 53.00 5.35 -25.05
C LYS A 227 51.88 4.45 -25.64
N THR A 228 51.06 5.10 -26.49
CA THR A 228 50.43 4.66 -27.75
C THR A 228 49.57 3.39 -27.88
N LYS A 229 48.26 3.64 -28.05
CA LYS A 229 47.27 3.08 -29.01
C LYS A 229 47.29 1.57 -29.32
N LYS A 230 46.28 0.86 -28.80
CA LYS A 230 45.49 -0.12 -29.56
C LYS A 230 44.03 0.01 -29.16
N THR A 231 43.22 0.50 -30.08
CA THR A 231 41.78 0.74 -29.93
C THR A 231 41.07 -0.60 -29.70
N ARG A 232 40.58 -0.83 -28.49
CA ARG A 232 39.46 -1.73 -28.22
C ARG A 232 38.44 -0.89 -27.50
N SER A 233 37.32 -0.63 -28.18
CA SER A 233 36.14 0.06 -27.66
C SER A 233 35.57 -0.72 -26.48
N GLY A 234 36.16 -0.52 -25.30
CA GLY A 234 35.56 -0.89 -24.04
C GLY A 234 34.45 0.11 -23.75
N LEU A 235 33.20 -0.29 -24.03
CA LEU A 235 32.02 0.40 -23.52
C LEU A 235 32.13 0.43 -21.99
N ARG A 236 32.57 1.58 -21.45
CA ARG A 236 32.59 1.83 -20.02
C ARG A 236 31.14 2.11 -19.63
N ILE A 237 30.43 1.06 -19.24
CA ILE A 237 29.10 1.21 -18.66
C ILE A 237 29.31 1.76 -17.24
N ASP A 238 29.19 3.08 -17.10
CA ASP A 238 28.91 3.69 -15.81
C ASP A 238 27.52 3.23 -15.40
N ILE A 239 27.45 2.38 -14.39
CA ILE A 239 26.18 1.90 -13.82
C ILE A 239 25.74 2.98 -12.81
N PRO A 240 24.64 3.74 -13.07
CA PRO A 240 24.06 4.58 -12.05
C PRO A 240 23.55 3.66 -10.95
N ALA A 241 23.96 3.92 -9.71
CA ALA A 241 23.55 3.12 -8.57
C ALA A 241 22.06 3.33 -8.31
N THR A 242 21.13 2.60 -8.96
CA THR A 242 19.82 2.33 -8.36
C THR A 242 18.98 1.15 -8.80
N ASN A 243 18.25 0.70 -7.78
CA ASN A 243 17.30 -0.38 -7.67
C ASN A 243 17.98 -1.74 -7.45
N PRO A 244 17.87 -2.37 -6.26
CA PRO A 244 18.30 -3.75 -6.04
C PRO A 244 17.74 -4.69 -7.11
N THR A 245 16.54 -4.44 -7.63
CA THR A 245 15.91 -5.25 -8.68
C THR A 245 16.43 -4.96 -10.09
N ARG A 246 16.87 -3.73 -10.40
CA ARG A 246 17.58 -3.45 -11.68
C ARG A 246 19.02 -3.91 -11.60
N THR A 247 19.67 -3.81 -10.44
CA THR A 247 20.96 -4.43 -10.18
C THR A 247 20.85 -5.94 -10.26
N ILE A 248 19.82 -6.56 -9.67
CA ILE A 248 19.57 -7.99 -9.81
C ILE A 248 19.31 -8.31 -11.27
N SER A 249 18.40 -7.64 -11.99
CA SER A 249 18.15 -7.91 -13.42
C SER A 249 19.38 -7.67 -14.32
N ALA A 250 20.18 -6.63 -14.05
CA ALA A 250 21.45 -6.37 -14.72
C ALA A 250 22.51 -7.43 -14.36
N VAL A 251 22.48 -7.94 -13.13
CA VAL A 251 23.34 -9.03 -12.66
C VAL A 251 22.87 -10.39 -13.20
N THR A 252 21.57 -10.59 -13.46
CA THR A 252 21.02 -11.80 -14.07
C THR A 252 21.23 -11.81 -15.59
N SER A 253 21.15 -10.66 -16.25
CA SER A 253 21.54 -10.51 -17.67
C SER A 253 23.05 -10.60 -17.86
N LYS A 254 23.87 -9.98 -17.00
CA LYS A 254 25.31 -10.27 -16.99
C LYS A 254 25.63 -11.72 -16.63
N LEU A 255 24.78 -12.38 -15.82
CA LEU A 255 24.91 -13.81 -15.56
C LEU A 255 24.64 -14.63 -16.81
N TRP A 256 23.65 -14.26 -17.64
CA TRP A 256 23.46 -14.87 -18.96
C TRP A 256 24.73 -14.76 -19.80
N ASP A 257 25.27 -13.55 -19.93
CA ASP A 257 26.52 -13.32 -20.67
C ASP A 257 27.70 -14.11 -20.09
N ASP A 258 27.84 -14.18 -18.76
CA ASP A 258 28.91 -14.93 -18.09
C ASP A 258 28.73 -16.46 -18.20
N LEU A 259 27.51 -16.99 -18.10
CA LEU A 259 27.24 -18.43 -18.21
C LEU A 259 27.38 -18.94 -19.65
N VAL A 260 26.95 -18.13 -20.61
CA VAL A 260 26.97 -18.48 -22.04
C VAL A 260 28.35 -18.27 -22.63
N ASN A 261 29.05 -17.18 -22.26
CA ASN A 261 30.31 -16.80 -22.92
C ASN A 261 31.60 -17.18 -22.15
N ASN A 262 31.54 -17.62 -20.89
CA ASN A 262 32.73 -17.91 -20.08
C ASN A 262 32.67 -19.26 -19.33
N PRO A 263 32.95 -20.39 -20.02
CA PRO A 263 32.80 -21.74 -19.44
C PRO A 263 33.84 -22.11 -18.35
N LYS A 264 34.89 -21.31 -18.12
CA LYS A 264 36.09 -21.72 -17.35
C LYS A 264 36.19 -21.26 -15.88
N LYS A 265 35.21 -20.56 -15.29
CA LYS A 265 35.32 -20.07 -13.89
C LYS A 265 34.79 -21.05 -12.83
N GLU A 266 35.58 -21.25 -11.77
CA GLU A 266 35.51 -22.28 -10.70
C GLU A 266 34.27 -22.29 -9.78
N VAL A 267 34.18 -23.36 -8.98
CA VAL A 267 33.15 -23.81 -8.01
C VAL A 267 32.48 -22.72 -7.15
N GLN A 268 33.19 -21.64 -6.78
CA GLN A 268 32.61 -20.56 -5.98
C GLN A 268 31.60 -19.71 -6.79
N ALA A 269 31.81 -19.58 -8.10
CA ALA A 269 30.88 -18.92 -9.02
C ALA A 269 29.56 -19.70 -9.17
N ASP A 270 29.60 -21.04 -9.13
CA ASP A 270 28.41 -21.87 -9.28
C ASP A 270 27.44 -21.72 -8.08
N SER A 271 27.97 -21.56 -6.87
CA SER A 271 27.15 -21.29 -5.67
C SER A 271 26.42 -19.93 -5.74
N LEU A 272 27.10 -18.90 -6.26
CA LEU A 272 26.53 -17.56 -6.46
C LEU A 272 25.51 -17.56 -7.60
N ASN A 273 25.78 -18.28 -8.68
CA ASN A 273 24.87 -18.44 -9.81
C ASN A 273 23.59 -19.17 -9.40
N ARG A 274 23.69 -20.20 -8.55
CA ARG A 274 22.53 -20.90 -7.98
C ARG A 274 21.63 -19.96 -7.16
N LYS A 275 22.21 -19.12 -6.29
CA LYS A 275 21.45 -18.13 -5.51
C LYS A 275 20.75 -17.10 -6.40
N LYS A 276 21.40 -16.64 -7.47
CA LYS A 276 20.82 -15.70 -8.45
C LYS A 276 19.67 -16.33 -9.24
N ILE A 277 19.80 -17.58 -9.68
CA ILE A 277 18.73 -18.33 -10.35
C ILE A 277 17.53 -18.53 -9.41
N GLN A 278 17.76 -18.88 -8.14
CA GLN A 278 16.70 -18.97 -7.14
C GLN A 278 15.96 -17.63 -6.92
N CYS A 279 16.69 -16.51 -6.99
CA CYS A 279 16.09 -15.18 -6.91
C CYS A 279 15.21 -14.89 -8.13
N ALA A 280 15.70 -15.16 -9.34
CA ALA A 280 14.94 -15.00 -10.59
C ALA A 280 13.68 -15.89 -10.59
N GLU A 281 13.80 -17.13 -10.13
CA GLU A 281 12.68 -18.05 -9.93
C GLU A 281 11.62 -17.48 -8.97
N LYS A 282 12.03 -16.94 -7.81
CA LYS A 282 11.11 -16.30 -6.86
C LYS A 282 10.38 -15.11 -7.49
N MET A 283 11.08 -14.31 -8.31
CA MET A 283 10.49 -13.18 -9.04
C MET A 283 9.45 -13.62 -10.07
N ILE A 284 9.81 -14.59 -10.93
CA ILE A 284 8.92 -15.13 -11.96
C ILE A 284 7.68 -15.77 -11.32
N ARG A 285 7.87 -16.57 -10.26
CA ARG A 285 6.75 -17.16 -9.50
C ARG A 285 5.79 -16.08 -8.97
N GLY A 286 6.31 -15.00 -8.39
CA GLY A 286 5.49 -13.88 -7.93
C GLY A 286 4.76 -13.17 -9.08
N ALA A 287 5.42 -13.04 -10.24
CA ALA A 287 4.83 -12.44 -11.43
C ALA A 287 3.65 -13.25 -11.99
N PHE A 288 3.75 -14.59 -12.01
CA PHE A 288 2.65 -15.48 -12.38
C PHE A 288 1.46 -15.39 -11.42
N VAL A 289 1.70 -15.25 -10.11
CA VAL A 289 0.61 -15.08 -9.11
C VAL A 289 -0.17 -13.78 -9.36
N GLU A 290 0.53 -12.66 -9.56
CA GLU A 290 -0.13 -11.38 -9.88
C GLU A 290 -0.82 -11.41 -11.24
N PHE A 291 -0.20 -12.05 -12.24
CA PHE A 291 -0.80 -12.24 -13.56
C PHE A 291 -2.11 -13.01 -13.49
N TYR A 292 -2.12 -14.16 -12.81
CA TYR A 292 -3.31 -14.97 -12.58
C TYR A 292 -4.42 -14.19 -11.87
N ARG A 293 -4.06 -13.38 -10.86
CA ARG A 293 -5.01 -12.49 -10.20
C ARG A 293 -5.64 -11.49 -11.19
N GLY A 294 -4.85 -10.92 -12.08
CA GLY A 294 -5.32 -10.02 -13.15
C GLY A 294 -6.32 -10.67 -14.11
N LEU A 295 -6.03 -11.90 -14.54
CA LEU A 295 -6.97 -12.69 -15.36
C LEU A 295 -8.30 -12.92 -14.62
N GLY A 296 -8.23 -13.21 -13.31
CA GLY A 296 -9.42 -13.34 -12.46
C GLY A 296 -10.25 -12.07 -12.37
N LEU A 297 -9.60 -10.90 -12.29
CA LEU A 297 -10.29 -9.60 -12.33
C LEU A 297 -11.00 -9.38 -13.67
N LEU A 298 -10.34 -9.66 -14.80
CA LEU A 298 -10.95 -9.48 -16.13
C LEU A 298 -12.13 -10.44 -16.35
N LYS A 299 -12.05 -11.67 -15.83
CA LYS A 299 -13.18 -12.61 -15.79
C LYS A 299 -14.35 -12.07 -14.96
N THR A 300 -14.05 -11.45 -13.82
CA THR A 300 -15.06 -10.83 -12.95
C THR A 300 -15.73 -9.64 -13.64
N TYR A 301 -14.94 -8.81 -14.33
CA TYR A 301 -15.42 -7.71 -15.15
C TYR A 301 -16.43 -8.17 -16.21
N SER A 302 -16.07 -9.20 -17.00
CA SER A 302 -16.96 -9.80 -18.00
C SER A 302 -18.27 -10.32 -17.39
N SER A 303 -18.18 -11.10 -16.31
CA SER A 303 -19.36 -11.66 -15.62
C SER A 303 -20.29 -10.59 -15.05
N LEU A 304 -19.75 -9.56 -14.39
CA LEU A 304 -20.56 -8.51 -13.77
C LEU A 304 -21.26 -7.63 -14.82
N ASN A 305 -20.58 -7.29 -15.92
CA ASN A 305 -21.19 -6.55 -17.01
C ASN A 305 -22.33 -7.34 -17.67
N MET A 306 -22.22 -8.67 -17.82
CA MET A 306 -23.35 -9.49 -18.28
C MET A 306 -24.55 -9.42 -17.37
N VAL A 307 -24.31 -9.55 -16.06
CA VAL A 307 -25.40 -9.46 -15.10
C VAL A 307 -26.04 -8.08 -15.18
N ALA A 308 -25.26 -7.01 -15.34
CA ALA A 308 -25.79 -5.66 -15.53
C ALA A 308 -26.67 -5.54 -16.77
N PHE A 309 -26.21 -6.00 -17.95
CA PHE A 309 -26.99 -6.01 -19.19
C PHE A 309 -28.28 -6.85 -19.07
N VAL A 310 -28.19 -8.05 -18.50
CA VAL A 310 -29.38 -8.90 -18.26
C VAL A 310 -30.39 -8.20 -17.35
N LYS A 311 -29.93 -7.56 -16.27
CA LYS A 311 -30.86 -6.92 -15.32
C LYS A 311 -31.47 -5.63 -15.87
N ILE A 312 -30.73 -4.84 -16.65
CA ILE A 312 -31.28 -3.60 -17.22
C ILE A 312 -32.28 -3.90 -18.34
N LEU A 313 -31.98 -4.87 -19.20
CA LEU A 313 -32.89 -5.28 -20.28
C LEU A 313 -34.16 -5.93 -19.72
N LYS A 314 -34.05 -6.80 -18.69
CA LYS A 314 -35.24 -7.31 -17.99
C LYS A 314 -36.08 -6.20 -17.34
N LYS A 315 -35.43 -5.13 -16.87
CA LYS A 315 -36.13 -3.98 -16.32
C LYS A 315 -36.83 -3.18 -17.42
N PHE A 316 -36.19 -3.01 -18.57
CA PHE A 316 -36.80 -2.40 -19.75
C PHE A 316 -38.05 -3.18 -20.19
N ASP A 317 -37.96 -4.48 -20.43
CA ASP A 317 -39.10 -5.31 -20.85
C ASP A 317 -40.28 -5.20 -19.87
N LYS A 318 -40.00 -5.21 -18.56
CA LYS A 318 -41.03 -5.08 -17.52
C LYS A 318 -41.74 -3.71 -17.55
N VAL A 319 -41.07 -2.66 -18.01
CA VAL A 319 -41.58 -1.28 -18.05
C VAL A 319 -42.22 -0.97 -19.39
N ALA A 320 -41.60 -1.37 -20.50
CA ALA A 320 -42.06 -1.12 -21.84
C ALA A 320 -43.18 -2.08 -22.28
N ASN A 321 -43.36 -3.22 -21.57
CA ASN A 321 -44.24 -4.32 -21.96
C ASN A 321 -43.90 -4.90 -23.35
N GLU A 322 -42.62 -4.83 -23.71
CA GLU A 322 -42.05 -5.30 -24.97
C GLU A 322 -41.14 -6.50 -24.70
N ARG A 323 -40.89 -7.34 -25.72
CA ARG A 323 -39.95 -8.49 -25.64
C ARG A 323 -38.64 -8.20 -26.37
N ALA A 324 -38.10 -6.99 -26.18
CA ALA A 324 -36.87 -6.56 -26.84
C ALA A 324 -35.60 -7.19 -26.25
N SER A 325 -35.63 -7.61 -24.98
CA SER A 325 -34.42 -8.11 -24.29
C SER A 325 -33.79 -9.34 -24.93
N SER A 326 -34.57 -10.22 -25.58
CA SER A 326 -34.06 -11.46 -26.17
C SER A 326 -33.13 -11.21 -27.36
N SER A 327 -33.49 -10.26 -28.23
CA SER A 327 -32.70 -9.85 -29.40
C SER A 327 -31.39 -9.17 -28.96
N TYR A 328 -31.48 -8.15 -28.09
CA TYR A 328 -30.29 -7.44 -27.62
C TYR A 328 -29.35 -8.34 -26.80
N LEU A 329 -29.88 -9.21 -25.92
CA LEU A 329 -29.04 -10.15 -25.17
C LEU A 329 -28.33 -11.15 -26.07
N ARG A 330 -28.87 -11.47 -27.25
CA ARG A 330 -28.18 -12.30 -28.24
C ARG A 330 -26.96 -11.57 -28.79
N ALA A 331 -27.06 -10.27 -29.08
CA ALA A 331 -25.93 -9.45 -29.49
C ALA A 331 -24.88 -9.34 -28.37
N VAL A 332 -25.29 -9.05 -27.13
CA VAL A 332 -24.38 -8.98 -25.99
C VAL A 332 -23.64 -10.31 -25.78
N LYS A 333 -24.32 -11.46 -25.86
CA LYS A 333 -23.66 -12.78 -25.75
C LYS A 333 -22.65 -13.08 -26.87
N ARG A 334 -22.88 -12.52 -28.07
CA ARG A 334 -21.98 -12.67 -29.22
C ARG A 334 -20.78 -11.72 -29.17
N SER A 335 -20.91 -10.63 -28.43
CA SER A 335 -19.84 -9.64 -28.27
C SER A 335 -18.58 -10.21 -27.63
N HIS A 336 -17.44 -9.62 -27.99
CA HIS A 336 -16.09 -10.12 -27.72
C HIS A 336 -15.81 -10.32 -26.23
N PHE A 337 -16.30 -9.42 -25.36
CA PHE A 337 -16.08 -9.51 -23.92
C PHE A 337 -16.69 -10.76 -23.25
N ILE A 338 -17.51 -11.52 -23.98
CA ILE A 338 -18.20 -12.74 -23.55
C ILE A 338 -17.84 -13.96 -24.38
N SER A 339 -17.79 -13.79 -25.69
CA SER A 339 -17.53 -14.89 -26.60
C SER A 339 -16.06 -15.31 -26.59
N SER A 340 -15.13 -14.40 -26.25
CA SER A 340 -13.71 -14.72 -26.16
C SER A 340 -13.41 -15.68 -24.99
N ASP A 341 -12.75 -16.80 -25.30
CA ASP A 341 -12.28 -17.79 -24.34
C ASP A 341 -10.81 -17.58 -23.95
N LYS A 342 -10.09 -16.66 -24.62
CA LYS A 342 -8.63 -16.49 -24.50
C LYS A 342 -8.18 -16.29 -23.05
N VAL A 343 -8.84 -15.41 -22.30
CA VAL A 343 -8.51 -15.14 -20.88
C VAL A 343 -8.71 -16.38 -20.01
N VAL A 344 -9.73 -17.20 -20.30
CA VAL A 344 -10.01 -18.44 -19.55
C VAL A 344 -8.93 -19.47 -19.85
N ARG A 345 -8.60 -19.68 -21.12
CA ARG A 345 -7.53 -20.60 -21.53
C ARG A 345 -6.18 -20.19 -20.94
N LEU A 346 -5.85 -18.90 -21.01
CA LEU A 346 -4.62 -18.36 -20.43
C LEU A 346 -4.57 -18.58 -18.91
N GLY A 347 -5.71 -18.50 -18.23
CA GLY A 347 -5.81 -18.86 -16.81
C GLY A 347 -5.52 -20.34 -16.55
N ASP A 348 -6.07 -21.24 -17.36
CA ASP A 348 -5.83 -22.69 -17.26
C ASP A 348 -4.37 -23.06 -17.61
N GLU A 349 -3.79 -22.39 -18.61
CA GLU A 349 -2.37 -22.49 -18.97
C GLU A 349 -1.48 -22.08 -17.80
N VAL A 350 -1.76 -20.95 -17.14
CA VAL A 350 -1.02 -20.53 -15.94
C VAL A 350 -1.16 -21.54 -14.81
N GLU A 351 -2.35 -22.12 -14.56
CA GLU A 351 -2.52 -23.18 -13.56
C GLU A 351 -1.63 -24.40 -13.87
N SER A 352 -1.58 -24.82 -15.15
CA SER A 352 -0.77 -25.94 -15.62
C SER A 352 0.73 -25.67 -15.48
N ILE A 353 1.19 -24.54 -16.02
CA ILE A 353 2.60 -24.09 -15.96
C ILE A 353 3.05 -23.99 -14.50
N PHE A 354 2.23 -23.37 -13.64
CA PHE A 354 2.58 -23.18 -12.24
C PHE A 354 2.66 -24.51 -11.47
N THR A 355 1.74 -25.43 -11.76
CA THR A 355 1.72 -26.76 -11.16
C THR A 355 2.99 -27.54 -11.52
N LYS A 356 3.36 -27.53 -12.82
CA LYS A 356 4.54 -28.22 -13.34
C LYS A 356 5.85 -27.64 -12.82
N HIS A 357 6.01 -26.31 -12.86
CA HIS A 357 7.31 -25.67 -12.65
C HIS A 357 7.56 -25.14 -11.23
N PHE A 358 6.51 -24.88 -10.44
CA PHE A 358 6.65 -24.29 -9.10
C PHE A 358 6.03 -25.12 -7.96
N ALA A 359 5.26 -26.17 -8.28
CA ALA A 359 4.53 -26.96 -7.28
C ALA A 359 4.80 -28.48 -7.36
N ASN A 360 5.82 -28.93 -8.10
CA ASN A 360 6.18 -30.35 -8.24
C ASN A 360 4.98 -31.22 -8.62
N ASP A 361 4.20 -30.78 -9.60
CA ASP A 361 2.98 -31.44 -10.08
C ASP A 361 1.83 -31.56 -9.06
N ASP A 362 1.92 -30.90 -7.89
CA ASP A 362 0.81 -30.81 -6.93
C ASP A 362 -0.09 -29.60 -7.20
N ARG A 363 -1.23 -29.86 -7.83
CA ARG A 363 -2.25 -28.84 -8.11
C ARG A 363 -2.79 -28.16 -6.84
N LYS A 364 -2.93 -28.87 -5.71
CA LYS A 364 -3.44 -28.26 -4.47
C LYS A 364 -2.43 -27.24 -3.93
N LYS A 365 -1.13 -27.59 -3.97
CA LYS A 365 -0.04 -26.67 -3.62
C LYS A 365 -0.04 -25.46 -4.55
N ALA A 366 -0.14 -25.65 -5.87
CA ALA A 366 -0.21 -24.56 -6.85
C ALA A 366 -1.38 -23.60 -6.59
N MET A 367 -2.59 -24.14 -6.40
CA MET A 367 -3.79 -23.33 -6.18
C MET A 367 -3.75 -22.55 -4.86
N LYS A 368 -3.04 -23.03 -3.84
CA LYS A 368 -2.82 -22.29 -2.59
C LYS A 368 -1.98 -21.02 -2.81
N PHE A 369 -1.04 -21.04 -3.75
CA PHE A 369 -0.26 -19.86 -4.14
C PHE A 369 -1.05 -18.92 -5.07
N LEU A 370 -1.72 -19.47 -6.09
CA LEU A 370 -2.45 -18.68 -7.09
C LEU A 370 -3.72 -18.04 -6.54
N ARG A 371 -4.40 -18.70 -5.59
CA ARG A 371 -5.60 -18.19 -4.92
C ARG A 371 -5.41 -18.25 -3.40
N PRO A 372 -4.68 -17.28 -2.81
CA PRO A 372 -4.55 -17.19 -1.37
C PRO A 372 -5.95 -17.01 -0.75
N ARG A 373 -6.39 -17.95 0.08
CA ARG A 373 -7.61 -17.77 0.86
C ARG A 373 -7.33 -16.74 1.96
N GLU A 374 -8.14 -15.68 2.02
CA GLU A 374 -8.14 -14.81 3.18
C GLU A 374 -8.64 -15.60 4.40
N ASN A 375 -7.87 -15.56 5.49
CA ASN A 375 -8.28 -16.16 6.74
C ASN A 375 -9.55 -15.45 7.23
N LYS A 376 -10.58 -16.25 7.57
CA LYS A 376 -11.84 -15.75 8.13
C LYS A 376 -11.53 -14.86 9.34
N ALA A 377 -12.17 -13.70 9.40
CA ALA A 377 -12.00 -12.77 10.51
C ALA A 377 -12.41 -13.46 11.82
N SER A 378 -11.48 -13.55 12.78
CA SER A 378 -11.78 -14.11 14.09
C SER A 378 -12.60 -13.11 14.91
N HIS A 379 -13.72 -13.55 15.46
CA HIS A 379 -14.50 -12.76 16.43
C HIS A 379 -13.71 -12.52 17.72
N MET A 380 -12.74 -13.39 18.02
CA MET A 380 -11.85 -13.27 19.18
C MET A 380 -11.05 -11.96 19.16
N THR A 381 -10.57 -11.52 18.00
CA THR A 381 -9.81 -10.25 17.89
C THR A 381 -10.67 -9.08 18.33
N THR A 382 -11.94 -9.02 17.90
CA THR A 382 -12.86 -7.94 18.31
C THR A 382 -13.13 -7.97 19.81
N PHE A 383 -13.33 -9.16 20.39
CA PHE A 383 -13.49 -9.33 21.83
C PHE A 383 -12.26 -8.83 22.59
N LEU A 384 -11.05 -9.22 22.16
CA LEU A 384 -9.79 -8.79 22.79
C LEU A 384 -9.60 -7.27 22.69
N VAL A 385 -9.94 -6.64 21.56
CA VAL A 385 -9.91 -5.17 21.44
C VAL A 385 -10.79 -4.54 22.51
N GLY A 386 -12.02 -5.04 22.68
CA GLY A 386 -12.95 -4.55 23.71
C GLY A 386 -12.41 -4.77 25.12
N LEU A 387 -11.90 -5.96 25.42
CA LEU A 387 -11.29 -6.31 26.71
C LEU A 387 -10.14 -5.36 27.05
N PHE A 388 -9.14 -5.24 26.18
CA PHE A 388 -7.99 -4.38 26.43
C PHE A 388 -8.36 -2.91 26.50
N THR A 389 -9.32 -2.44 25.71
CA THR A 389 -9.81 -1.05 25.79
C THR A 389 -10.50 -0.79 27.13
N GLY A 390 -11.34 -1.73 27.60
CA GLY A 390 -11.97 -1.67 28.91
C GLY A 390 -10.95 -1.72 30.06
N SER A 391 -9.95 -2.59 29.97
CA SER A 391 -8.84 -2.66 30.93
C SER A 391 -8.05 -1.35 30.98
N PHE A 392 -7.73 -0.76 29.82
CA PHE A 392 -7.07 0.54 29.75
C PHE A 392 -7.90 1.62 30.46
N ALA A 393 -9.19 1.72 30.17
CA ALA A 393 -10.08 2.71 30.79
C ALA A 393 -10.19 2.54 32.31
N ALA A 394 -10.28 1.29 32.79
CA ALA A 394 -10.32 0.97 34.21
C ALA A 394 -8.98 1.32 34.90
N LEU A 395 -7.85 0.88 34.34
CA LEU A 395 -6.51 1.18 34.86
C LEU A 395 -6.21 2.67 34.84
N PHE A 396 -6.66 3.39 33.82
CA PHE A 396 -6.49 4.85 33.73
C PHE A 396 -7.29 5.58 34.80
N SER A 397 -8.53 5.14 35.06
CA SER A 397 -9.33 5.67 36.18
C SER A 397 -8.63 5.44 37.52
N VAL A 398 -8.10 4.23 37.75
CA VAL A 398 -7.32 3.91 38.96
C VAL A 398 -6.06 4.79 39.06
N TYR A 399 -5.31 4.93 37.96
CA TYR A 399 -4.14 5.81 37.90
C TYR A 399 -4.49 7.25 38.26
N ALA A 400 -5.57 7.80 37.68
CA ALA A 400 -6.01 9.17 37.94
C ALA A 400 -6.36 9.40 39.42
N ILE A 401 -7.07 8.44 40.04
CA ILE A 401 -7.40 8.49 41.47
C ILE A 401 -6.12 8.44 42.32
N LEU A 402 -5.22 7.49 42.06
CA LEU A 402 -3.95 7.36 42.78
C LEU A 402 -3.08 8.61 42.63
N ALA A 403 -2.95 9.14 41.42
CA ALA A 403 -2.14 10.33 41.17
C ALA A 403 -2.71 11.57 41.89
N HIS A 404 -4.04 11.71 41.94
CA HIS A 404 -4.70 12.76 42.71
C HIS A 404 -4.46 12.60 44.22
N MET A 405 -4.63 11.39 44.76
CA MET A 405 -4.39 11.10 46.18
C MET A 405 -2.92 11.33 46.59
N SER A 406 -1.98 10.97 45.72
CA SER A 406 -0.54 11.14 45.97
C SER A 406 -0.04 12.59 45.80
N ASN A 407 -0.89 13.54 45.42
CA ASN A 407 -0.52 14.95 45.17
C ASN A 407 0.72 15.15 44.27
N ILE A 408 1.00 14.20 43.37
CA ILE A 408 2.22 14.18 42.53
C ILE A 408 2.31 15.39 41.60
N PHE A 409 1.17 16.00 41.28
CA PHE A 409 1.06 17.18 40.42
C PHE A 409 1.02 18.52 41.19
N LYS A 410 1.18 18.52 42.53
CA LYS A 410 1.32 19.77 43.30
C LYS A 410 2.76 20.28 43.24
N SER A 411 2.90 21.56 42.88
CA SER A 411 4.16 22.31 42.87
C SER A 411 4.88 22.21 44.21
N GLY A 412 6.07 21.60 44.24
CA GLY A 412 6.93 21.51 45.43
C GLY A 412 7.35 20.09 45.83
N THR A 413 6.73 19.05 45.26
CA THR A 413 7.05 17.65 45.57
C THR A 413 7.89 17.03 44.45
N GLU A 414 9.22 16.96 44.66
CA GLU A 414 10.23 16.28 43.83
C GLU A 414 10.20 16.52 42.29
N PRO A 415 10.89 17.56 41.78
CA PRO A 415 10.99 17.83 40.33
C PRO A 415 11.54 16.66 39.50
N GLY A 416 12.34 15.78 40.10
CA GLY A 416 12.93 14.61 39.45
C GLY A 416 11.93 13.57 38.93
N TYR A 417 10.76 13.43 39.57
CA TYR A 417 9.74 12.49 39.09
C TYR A 417 9.11 12.96 37.78
N LEU A 418 8.75 14.24 37.70
CA LEU A 418 8.15 14.82 36.50
C LEU A 418 9.13 14.77 35.32
N GLU A 419 10.41 15.04 35.57
CA GLU A 419 11.46 15.03 34.54
C GLU A 419 11.82 13.64 34.00
N THR A 420 11.59 12.58 34.77
CA THR A 420 11.96 11.21 34.37
C THR A 420 10.79 10.40 33.87
N VAL A 421 9.64 10.51 34.53
CA VAL A 421 8.50 9.66 34.28
C VAL A 421 7.64 10.21 33.13
N TYR A 422 7.53 11.54 33.03
CA TYR A 422 6.75 12.18 31.99
C TYR A 422 7.28 11.92 30.56
N PRO A 423 8.60 12.03 30.26
CA PRO A 423 9.10 11.76 28.92
C PRO A 423 8.87 10.31 28.47
N VAL A 424 9.06 9.34 29.38
CA VAL A 424 8.92 7.91 29.05
C VAL A 424 7.46 7.58 28.73
N PHE A 425 6.52 8.04 29.55
CA PHE A 425 5.10 7.79 29.29
C PHE A 425 4.56 8.61 28.11
N SER A 426 5.05 9.83 27.89
CA SER A 426 4.70 10.64 26.72
C SER A 426 5.12 9.95 25.42
N MET A 427 6.32 9.36 25.38
CA MET A 427 6.78 8.57 24.24
C MET A 427 5.83 7.41 23.91
N PHE A 428 5.39 6.63 24.91
CA PHE A 428 4.45 5.54 24.70
C PHE A 428 3.06 6.02 24.28
N ALA A 429 2.59 7.13 24.85
CA ALA A 429 1.31 7.73 24.50
C ALA A 429 1.30 8.24 23.05
N PHE A 430 2.36 8.91 22.59
CA PHE A 430 2.49 9.34 21.19
C PHE A 430 2.58 8.16 20.22
N LEU A 431 3.34 7.12 20.55
CA LEU A 431 3.41 5.90 19.74
C LEU A 431 2.02 5.26 19.59
N SER A 432 1.29 5.16 20.71
CA SER A 432 -0.03 4.55 20.74
C SER A 432 -1.08 5.40 20.03
N LEU A 433 -1.05 6.73 20.21
CA LEU A 433 -1.91 7.65 19.46
C LEU A 433 -1.67 7.53 17.94
N HIS A 434 -0.42 7.39 17.51
CA HIS A 434 -0.11 7.19 16.10
C HIS A 434 -0.64 5.84 15.58
N LEU A 435 -0.49 4.76 16.34
CA LEU A 435 -1.05 3.44 16.01
C LEU A 435 -2.58 3.48 15.95
N PHE A 436 -3.23 4.20 16.86
CA PHE A 436 -4.67 4.43 16.84
C PHE A 436 -5.09 5.17 15.57
N MET A 437 -4.43 6.29 15.24
CA MET A 437 -4.70 7.05 14.03
C MET A 437 -4.45 6.22 12.76
N TYR A 438 -3.43 5.34 12.76
CA TYR A 438 -3.20 4.40 11.67
C TYR A 438 -4.32 3.36 11.56
N GLY A 439 -4.83 2.84 12.69
CA GLY A 439 -6.01 1.98 12.74
C GLY A 439 -7.27 2.65 12.17
N CYS A 440 -7.52 3.90 12.54
CA CYS A 440 -8.59 4.72 11.96
C CYS A 440 -8.43 4.91 10.45
N ASN A 441 -7.20 5.16 9.98
CA ASN A 441 -6.91 5.27 8.56
C ASN A 441 -7.21 3.97 7.80
N ILE A 442 -6.74 2.81 8.29
CA ILE A 442 -7.04 1.51 7.67
C ILE A 442 -8.55 1.24 7.66
N PHE A 443 -9.24 1.56 8.75
CA PHE A 443 -10.69 1.42 8.82
C PHE A 443 -11.38 2.28 7.75
N MET A 444 -11.00 3.55 7.62
CA MET A 444 -11.57 4.46 6.63
C MET A 444 -11.24 4.03 5.21
N TRP A 445 -10.00 3.65 4.91
CA TRP A 445 -9.61 3.12 3.60
C TRP A 445 -10.38 1.85 3.24
N THR A 446 -10.55 0.94 4.20
CA THR A 446 -11.34 -0.29 3.99
C THR A 446 -12.81 0.02 3.72
N SER A 447 -13.43 0.89 4.54
CA SER A 447 -14.82 1.30 4.40
C SER A 447 -15.09 2.04 3.08
N THR A 448 -14.10 2.77 2.58
CA THR A 448 -14.17 3.52 1.31
C THR A 448 -13.57 2.76 0.12
N ARG A 449 -13.15 1.51 0.31
CA ARG A 449 -12.61 0.61 -0.73
C ARG A 449 -11.33 1.12 -1.40
N ILE A 450 -10.55 1.94 -0.70
CA ILE A 450 -9.21 2.32 -1.12
C ILE A 450 -8.29 1.11 -0.93
N ASN A 451 -7.66 0.68 -2.01
CA ASN A 451 -6.77 -0.48 -2.03
C ASN A 451 -5.37 -0.14 -1.45
N TYR A 452 -5.32 0.12 -0.14
CA TYR A 452 -4.08 0.52 0.54
C TYR A 452 -2.99 -0.57 0.49
N SER A 453 -3.36 -1.85 0.51
CA SER A 453 -2.42 -2.97 0.39
C SER A 453 -1.70 -2.94 -0.96
N PHE A 454 -2.42 -2.63 -2.04
CA PHE A 454 -1.82 -2.43 -3.36
C PHE A 454 -0.90 -1.21 -3.38
N ILE A 455 -1.36 -0.06 -2.87
CA ILE A 455 -0.62 1.20 -2.86
C ILE A 455 0.70 1.08 -2.08
N PHE A 456 0.70 0.42 -0.92
CA PHE A 456 1.90 0.19 -0.12
C PHE A 456 2.71 -1.05 -0.52
N GLU A 457 2.27 -1.78 -1.55
CA GLU A 457 2.85 -3.05 -1.98
C GLU A 457 2.92 -4.12 -0.87
N PHE A 458 1.97 -4.11 0.05
CA PHE A 458 1.83 -5.14 1.07
C PHE A 458 1.22 -6.40 0.50
N SER A 459 1.70 -7.56 0.95
CA SER A 459 1.05 -8.83 0.64
C SER A 459 -0.33 -8.87 1.32
N PRO A 460 -1.43 -9.17 0.60
CA PRO A 460 -2.75 -9.26 1.20
C PRO A 460 -2.85 -10.26 2.36
N SER A 461 -2.00 -11.31 2.35
CA SER A 461 -1.96 -12.34 3.39
C SER A 461 -1.33 -11.89 4.71
N THR A 462 -0.44 -10.90 4.67
CA THR A 462 0.29 -10.40 5.85
C THR A 462 -0.02 -8.94 6.19
N ALA A 463 -0.82 -8.27 5.36
CA ALA A 463 -1.24 -6.89 5.58
C ALA A 463 -2.00 -6.77 6.90
N LEU A 464 -1.63 -5.76 7.69
CA LEU A 464 -2.28 -5.46 8.96
C LEU A 464 -3.72 -5.01 8.73
N LYS A 465 -4.66 -5.60 9.47
CA LYS A 465 -6.08 -5.20 9.46
C LYS A 465 -6.33 -4.12 10.51
N TYR A 466 -7.37 -3.30 10.33
CA TYR A 466 -7.70 -2.24 11.30
C TYR A 466 -7.98 -2.78 12.71
N ARG A 467 -8.61 -3.95 12.85
CA ARG A 467 -8.86 -4.59 14.15
C ARG A 467 -7.58 -4.99 14.86
N ASP A 468 -6.60 -5.50 14.10
CA ASP A 468 -5.28 -5.86 14.62
C ASP A 468 -4.50 -4.61 15.06
N ALA A 469 -4.58 -3.52 14.29
CA ALA A 469 -3.99 -2.24 14.66
C ALA A 469 -4.58 -1.69 15.98
N PHE A 470 -5.91 -1.72 16.12
CA PHE A 470 -6.57 -1.32 17.37
C PHE A 470 -6.23 -2.24 18.53
N LEU A 471 -6.09 -3.55 18.31
CA LEU A 471 -5.68 -4.49 19.35
C LEU A 471 -4.26 -4.17 19.84
N MET A 472 -3.30 -3.99 18.93
CA MET A 472 -1.94 -3.62 19.30
C MET A 472 -1.91 -2.32 20.10
N CYS A 473 -2.65 -1.29 19.66
CA CYS A 473 -2.77 -0.02 20.37
C CYS A 473 -3.35 -0.20 21.78
N ALA A 474 -4.49 -0.89 21.91
CA ALA A 474 -5.16 -1.09 23.20
C ALA A 474 -4.31 -1.93 24.16
N SER A 475 -3.64 -2.98 23.67
CA SER A 475 -2.72 -3.79 24.47
C SER A 475 -1.51 -2.98 24.94
N PHE A 476 -0.93 -2.14 24.09
CA PHE A 476 0.19 -1.27 24.47
C PHE A 476 -0.24 -0.24 25.52
N MET A 477 -1.36 0.44 25.33
CA MET A 477 -1.87 1.41 26.30
C MET A 477 -2.21 0.77 27.65
N SER A 478 -2.84 -0.41 27.65
CA SER A 478 -3.10 -1.14 28.90
C SER A 478 -1.82 -1.56 29.62
N ALA A 479 -0.80 -2.02 28.89
CA ALA A 479 0.48 -2.37 29.50
C ALA A 479 1.19 -1.14 30.09
N VAL A 480 1.16 -0.01 29.37
CA VAL A 480 1.77 1.25 29.79
C VAL A 480 1.08 1.81 31.04
N VAL A 481 -0.26 1.93 31.03
CA VAL A 481 -1.00 2.42 32.20
C VAL A 481 -0.94 1.42 33.36
N GLY A 482 -0.95 0.12 33.08
CA GLY A 482 -0.71 -0.90 34.11
C GLY A 482 0.63 -0.71 34.80
N ALA A 483 1.70 -0.45 34.03
CA ALA A 483 3.01 -0.12 34.58
C ALA A 483 3.00 1.19 35.38
N MET A 484 2.25 2.21 34.95
CA MET A 484 2.07 3.47 35.71
C MET A 484 1.38 3.22 37.06
N VAL A 485 0.31 2.43 37.08
CA VAL A 485 -0.41 2.07 38.31
C VAL A 485 0.50 1.30 39.26
N ILE A 486 1.20 0.27 38.77
CA ILE A 486 2.17 -0.49 39.57
C ILE A 486 3.25 0.43 40.12
N HIS A 487 3.79 1.33 39.30
CA HIS A 487 4.79 2.31 39.74
C HIS A 487 4.28 3.20 40.87
N LEU A 488 3.05 3.72 40.79
CA LEU A 488 2.46 4.54 41.85
C LEU A 488 2.21 3.75 43.14
N ILE A 489 1.67 2.52 43.03
CA ILE A 489 1.43 1.66 44.18
C ILE A 489 2.74 1.35 44.90
N LEU A 490 3.78 0.88 44.18
CA LEU A 490 5.06 0.54 44.78
C LEU A 490 5.76 1.74 45.43
N ARG A 491 5.60 2.94 44.83
CA ARG A 491 6.09 4.18 45.44
C ARG A 491 5.36 4.51 46.73
N SER A 492 4.04 4.28 46.78
CA SER A 492 3.24 4.49 48.00
C SER A 492 3.56 3.47 49.11
N SER A 493 4.11 2.31 48.78
CA SER A 493 4.47 1.24 49.73
C SER A 493 5.88 1.38 50.33
N HIS A 494 6.55 2.53 50.19
CA HIS A 494 7.89 2.80 50.74
C HIS A 494 9.01 1.81 50.32
N ILE A 495 8.89 1.16 49.17
CA ILE A 495 9.97 0.35 48.58
C ILE A 495 11.11 1.28 48.11
N ALA A 496 12.36 0.80 48.16
CA ALA A 496 13.52 1.59 47.77
C ALA A 496 13.34 2.23 46.36
N PRO A 497 13.49 3.57 46.22
CA PRO A 497 13.22 4.31 44.97
C PRO A 497 13.95 3.75 43.75
N THR A 498 15.16 3.22 43.96
CA THR A 498 16.00 2.64 42.91
C THR A 498 15.36 1.47 42.15
N HIS A 499 14.46 0.71 42.79
CA HIS A 499 13.74 -0.39 42.13
C HIS A 499 12.49 0.10 41.40
N VAL A 500 11.85 1.15 41.91
CA VAL A 500 10.62 1.71 41.35
C VAL A 500 10.92 2.52 40.09
N ASP A 501 11.98 3.34 40.12
CA ASP A 501 12.38 4.19 38.99
C ASP A 501 12.97 3.41 37.79
N ALA A 502 13.25 2.12 37.98
CA ALA A 502 13.68 1.22 36.91
C ALA A 502 12.50 0.70 36.05
N ILE A 503 11.25 0.75 36.54
CA ILE A 503 10.07 0.17 35.89
C ILE A 503 9.85 0.74 34.47
N PRO A 504 9.92 2.06 34.21
CA PRO A 504 9.73 2.60 32.86
C PRO A 504 10.82 2.11 31.88
N GLY A 505 12.04 1.86 32.39
CA GLY A 505 13.15 1.31 31.62
C GLY A 505 12.96 -0.16 31.28
N VAL A 506 12.46 -0.96 32.23
CA VAL A 506 12.06 -2.36 31.98
C VAL A 506 10.96 -2.42 30.94
N LEU A 507 9.96 -1.53 31.02
CA LEU A 507 8.90 -1.44 30.01
C LEU A 507 9.48 -1.13 28.62
N LEU A 508 10.35 -0.12 28.50
CA LEU A 508 11.04 0.19 27.24
C LEU A 508 11.82 -1.02 26.70
N LEU A 509 12.58 -1.70 27.55
CA LEU A 509 13.33 -2.90 27.16
C LEU A 509 12.39 -4.01 26.66
N CYS A 510 11.26 -4.24 27.32
CA CYS A 510 10.26 -5.21 26.88
C CYS A 510 9.69 -4.87 25.49
N PHE A 511 9.40 -3.60 25.21
CA PHE A 511 8.93 -3.16 23.89
C PHE A 511 10.00 -3.31 22.80
N ILE A 512 11.26 -2.96 23.09
CA ILE A 512 12.38 -3.15 22.16
C ILE A 512 12.61 -4.64 21.89
N ALA A 513 12.65 -5.47 22.94
CA ALA A 513 12.80 -6.91 22.84
C ALA A 513 11.66 -7.53 22.04
N LEU A 514 10.41 -7.09 22.26
CA LEU A 514 9.26 -7.50 21.45
C LEU A 514 9.43 -7.08 20.00
N LEU A 515 9.91 -5.86 19.72
CA LEU A 515 10.07 -5.36 18.36
C LEU A 515 11.04 -6.23 17.53
N ILE A 516 12.18 -6.60 18.10
CA ILE A 516 13.25 -7.37 17.45
C ILE A 516 13.10 -8.89 17.58
N CYS A 517 12.09 -9.36 18.31
CA CYS A 517 11.91 -10.77 18.63
C CYS A 517 11.75 -11.62 17.33
N PRO A 518 12.55 -12.69 17.16
CA PRO A 518 12.49 -13.55 15.98
C PRO A 518 11.36 -14.58 16.02
N PHE A 519 10.77 -14.82 17.19
CA PHE A 519 9.69 -15.78 17.34
C PHE A 519 8.38 -15.24 16.74
N ASN A 520 7.49 -16.13 16.28
CA ASN A 520 6.17 -15.78 15.74
C ASN A 520 5.19 -15.37 16.85
N ILE A 521 5.53 -14.29 17.54
CA ILE A 521 4.78 -13.70 18.64
C ILE A 521 4.43 -12.28 18.22
N PHE A 522 3.17 -11.86 18.40
CA PHE A 522 2.74 -10.46 18.20
C PHE A 522 3.08 -9.87 16.82
N TYR A 523 2.45 -10.41 15.76
CA TYR A 523 2.52 -9.87 14.40
C TYR A 523 3.95 -9.74 13.82
N ARG A 524 4.72 -10.84 13.86
CA ARG A 524 6.11 -10.92 13.36
C ARG A 524 6.32 -10.23 12.01
N SER A 525 5.52 -10.59 11.00
CA SER A 525 5.66 -10.03 9.64
C SER A 525 5.57 -8.50 9.63
N THR A 526 4.63 -7.93 10.40
CA THR A 526 4.45 -6.47 10.54
C THR A 526 5.66 -5.82 11.22
N ARG A 527 6.19 -6.42 12.29
CA ARG A 527 7.38 -5.89 12.99
C ARG A 527 8.62 -5.86 12.09
N TYR A 528 8.90 -6.96 11.39
CA TYR A 528 10.02 -7.02 10.45
C TYR A 528 9.84 -6.09 9.26
N CYS A 529 8.60 -5.92 8.77
CA CYS A 529 8.29 -4.91 7.76
C CYS A 529 8.60 -3.49 8.28
N PHE A 530 8.20 -3.17 9.52
CA PHE A 530 8.50 -1.88 10.16
C PHE A 530 10.01 -1.65 10.29
N ILE A 531 10.76 -2.62 10.82
CA ILE A 531 12.23 -2.53 10.95
C ILE A 531 12.89 -2.32 9.58
N ARG A 532 12.45 -3.07 8.56
CA ARG A 532 12.94 -2.93 7.18
C ARG A 532 12.70 -1.52 6.65
N VAL A 533 11.52 -0.96 6.87
CA VAL A 533 11.17 0.41 6.44
C VAL A 533 12.03 1.44 7.18
N ILE A 534 12.16 1.35 8.51
CA ILE A 534 13.02 2.26 9.29
C ILE A 534 14.47 2.20 8.80
N ARG A 535 15.01 1.00 8.55
CA ARG A 535 16.34 0.83 7.94
C ARG A 535 16.43 1.53 6.59
N ASN A 536 15.45 1.32 5.69
CA ASN A 536 15.45 1.95 4.37
C ASN A 536 15.39 3.50 4.46
N ILE A 537 14.71 4.06 5.47
CA ILE A 537 14.65 5.51 5.70
C ILE A 537 16.02 6.04 6.14
N VAL A 538 16.61 5.44 7.17
CA VAL A 538 17.91 5.84 7.73
C VAL A 538 19.01 5.79 6.67
N PHE A 539 18.98 4.75 5.83
CA PHE A 539 19.95 4.53 4.75
C PHE A 539 19.39 4.90 3.37
N SER A 540 18.47 5.86 3.29
CA SER A 540 17.76 6.25 2.07
C SER A 540 18.63 6.53 0.82
N PRO A 541 19.88 7.02 0.90
CA PRO A 541 20.73 7.15 -0.28
C PRO A 541 21.08 5.81 -0.96
N PHE A 542 21.07 4.71 -0.20
CA PHE A 542 21.55 3.40 -0.62
C PHE A 542 20.45 2.43 -1.08
N TYR A 543 19.18 2.77 -0.81
CA TYR A 543 18.04 1.91 -1.13
C TYR A 543 17.09 2.60 -2.11
N LYS A 544 16.36 1.80 -2.90
CA LYS A 544 15.25 2.33 -3.70
C LYS A 544 14.15 2.77 -2.76
N VAL A 545 13.66 4.00 -2.94
CA VAL A 545 12.59 4.55 -2.12
C VAL A 545 11.24 4.08 -2.67
N LEU A 546 10.54 3.25 -1.89
CA LEU A 546 9.16 2.85 -2.17
C LEU A 546 8.17 3.81 -1.52
N MET A 547 6.89 3.70 -1.90
CA MET A 547 5.84 4.54 -1.32
C MET A 547 5.72 4.39 0.19
N VAL A 548 5.82 3.16 0.70
CA VAL A 548 5.81 2.91 2.14
C VAL A 548 6.97 3.60 2.87
N ASP A 549 8.15 3.70 2.24
CA ASP A 549 9.34 4.29 2.87
C ASP A 549 9.18 5.81 3.04
N PHE A 550 8.75 6.52 1.99
CA PHE A 550 8.55 7.96 2.09
C PHE A 550 7.30 8.33 2.89
N PHE A 551 6.25 7.51 2.83
CA PHE A 551 5.04 7.71 3.62
C PHE A 551 5.32 7.56 5.12
N MET A 552 6.11 6.55 5.51
CA MET A 552 6.54 6.36 6.91
C MET A 552 7.48 7.48 7.37
N ALA A 553 8.41 7.92 6.52
CA ALA A 553 9.28 9.05 6.87
C ALA A 553 8.50 10.37 7.05
N ASP A 554 7.39 10.57 6.32
CA ASP A 554 6.48 11.70 6.57
C ASP A 554 5.79 11.60 7.94
N GLN A 555 5.53 10.38 8.44
CA GLN A 555 5.08 10.18 9.82
C GLN A 555 6.17 10.56 10.83
N LEU A 556 7.43 10.19 10.57
CA LEU A 556 8.56 10.53 11.44
C LEU A 556 8.76 12.05 11.58
N CYS A 557 8.47 12.83 10.53
CA CYS A 557 8.52 14.29 10.58
C CYS A 557 7.52 14.89 11.59
N SER A 558 6.41 14.18 11.84
CA SER A 558 5.38 14.55 12.82
C SER A 558 5.65 13.92 14.21
N GLN A 559 6.72 13.12 14.35
CA GLN A 559 7.11 12.40 15.57
C GLN A 559 8.42 12.92 16.18
N ILE A 560 8.86 14.12 15.82
CA ILE A 560 10.05 14.75 16.41
C ILE A 560 9.96 14.81 17.95
N PRO A 561 8.82 15.19 18.58
CA PRO A 561 8.70 15.17 20.03
C PRO A 561 8.93 13.78 20.64
N LEU A 562 8.39 12.72 20.00
CA LEU A 562 8.62 11.34 20.42
C LEU A 562 10.12 10.98 20.34
N LEU A 563 10.80 11.33 19.25
CA LEU A 563 12.24 11.06 19.09
C LEU A 563 13.09 11.79 20.15
N ARG A 564 12.69 13.01 20.53
CA ARG A 564 13.36 13.80 21.58
C ARG A 564 13.11 13.24 22.98
N HIS A 565 11.92 12.71 23.25
CA HIS A 565 11.66 11.97 24.48
C HIS A 565 12.43 10.63 24.52
N MET A 566 12.57 9.93 23.39
CA MET A 566 13.40 8.72 23.30
C MET A 566 14.86 9.03 23.64
N GLU A 567 15.42 10.12 23.13
CA GLU A 567 16.77 10.57 23.44
C GLU A 567 16.94 10.88 24.93
N THR A 568 16.02 11.65 25.51
CA THR A 568 16.05 12.00 26.94
C THR A 568 15.98 10.75 27.80
N THR A 569 15.10 9.82 27.43
CA THR A 569 14.95 8.52 28.10
C THR A 569 16.23 7.68 27.98
N ALA A 570 16.84 7.63 26.80
CA ALA A 570 18.08 6.90 26.57
C ALA A 570 19.22 7.47 27.43
N CYS A 571 19.38 8.80 27.47
CA CYS A 571 20.38 9.44 28.31
C CYS A 571 20.17 9.12 29.80
N TYR A 572 18.93 9.21 30.27
CA TYR A 572 18.57 8.91 31.66
C TYR A 572 19.01 7.50 32.11
N PHE A 573 18.76 6.49 31.27
CA PHE A 573 19.14 5.11 31.58
C PHE A 573 20.63 4.83 31.37
N LEU A 574 21.24 5.34 30.30
CA LEU A 574 22.66 5.12 29.99
C LEU A 574 23.60 5.80 30.99
N ALA A 575 23.24 7.01 31.45
CA ALA A 575 23.97 7.74 32.48
C ALA A 575 23.75 7.16 33.89
N LYS A 576 22.92 6.11 34.04
CA LYS A 576 22.51 5.52 35.32
C LYS A 576 21.91 6.55 36.29
N SER A 577 21.30 7.61 35.75
CA SER A 577 20.72 8.71 36.54
C SER A 577 19.58 8.23 37.46
N PHE A 578 18.93 7.10 37.12
CA PHE A 578 17.95 6.42 37.97
C PHE A 578 18.53 5.83 39.28
N LYS A 579 19.86 5.69 39.38
CA LYS A 579 20.53 5.26 40.63
C LYS A 579 21.09 6.46 41.38
N THR A 580 21.65 7.43 40.67
CA THR A 580 22.37 8.56 41.26
C THR A 580 21.48 9.76 41.56
N HIS A 581 20.24 9.81 41.04
CA HIS A 581 19.28 10.91 41.20
C HIS A 581 19.83 12.29 40.74
N GLN A 582 20.81 12.29 39.84
CA GLN A 582 21.46 13.49 39.29
C GLN A 582 20.89 13.80 37.89
N TYR A 583 19.66 14.31 37.85
CA TYR A 583 18.90 14.56 36.62
C TYR A 583 19.59 15.57 35.67
N GLU A 584 20.45 16.44 36.20
CA GLU A 584 21.18 17.46 35.45
C GLU A 584 22.27 16.94 34.50
N ILE A 585 22.74 15.70 34.67
CA ILE A 585 23.84 15.13 33.88
C ILE A 585 23.53 15.17 32.37
N CYS A 586 22.26 14.89 32.00
CA CYS A 586 21.84 14.89 30.62
C CYS A 586 21.83 16.30 30.02
N ASN A 587 21.46 17.34 30.78
CA ASN A 587 21.34 18.70 30.25
C ASN A 587 22.64 19.51 30.23
N GLN A 588 23.64 19.13 31.04
CA GLN A 588 24.88 19.90 31.18
C GLN A 588 25.89 19.67 30.05
N SER A 589 25.85 18.50 29.38
CA SER A 589 26.86 18.19 28.36
C SER A 589 26.58 18.91 27.02
N LYS A 590 27.60 19.59 26.49
CA LYS A 590 27.55 20.19 25.14
C LYS A 590 27.21 19.14 24.07
N LEU A 591 27.72 17.92 24.22
CA LEU A 591 27.47 16.80 23.31
C LEU A 591 25.99 16.43 23.24
N TYR A 592 25.29 16.35 24.38
CA TYR A 592 23.85 16.06 24.41
C TYR A 592 23.03 17.17 23.75
N ARG A 593 23.37 18.44 24.00
CA ARG A 593 22.72 19.57 23.33
C ARG A 593 22.89 19.54 21.80
N GLU A 594 24.03 19.09 21.29
CA GLU A 594 24.22 18.96 19.85
C GLU A 594 23.51 17.72 19.28
N LEU A 595 23.52 16.59 20.00
CA LEU A 595 22.79 15.37 19.63
C LEU A 595 21.27 15.63 19.51
N ALA A 596 20.74 16.43 20.44
CA ALA A 596 19.38 16.91 20.45
C ALA A 596 18.95 17.55 19.13
N TYR A 597 19.81 18.40 18.57
CA TYR A 597 19.55 19.04 17.28
C TYR A 597 19.60 18.00 16.16
N VAL A 598 20.63 17.13 16.14
CA VAL A 598 20.74 16.07 15.13
C VAL A 598 19.47 15.22 15.07
N ILE A 599 18.92 14.83 16.21
CA ILE A 599 17.69 14.02 16.29
C ILE A 599 16.46 14.80 15.80
N SER A 600 16.35 16.09 16.12
CA SER A 600 15.27 16.94 15.59
C SER A 600 15.35 17.17 14.07
N PHE A 601 16.56 17.24 13.50
CA PHE A 601 16.75 17.44 12.05
C PHE A 601 16.66 16.14 11.25
N ALA A 602 16.91 14.98 11.87
CA ALA A 602 17.02 13.69 11.18
C ALA A 602 15.81 13.33 10.32
N PRO A 603 14.54 13.49 10.75
CA PRO A 603 13.39 13.16 9.91
C PRO A 603 13.33 13.97 8.61
N TYR A 604 13.59 15.28 8.69
CA TYR A 604 13.60 16.15 7.51
C TYR A 604 14.76 15.81 6.58
N TYR A 605 15.93 15.51 7.14
CA TYR A 605 17.10 15.08 6.37
C TYR A 605 16.83 13.76 5.63
N TRP A 606 16.24 12.76 6.29
CA TRP A 606 15.90 11.49 5.63
C TRP A 606 14.88 11.69 4.51
N ARG A 607 13.89 12.58 4.68
CA ARG A 607 12.96 12.92 3.59
C ARG A 607 13.65 13.63 2.43
N ALA A 608 14.53 14.59 2.71
CA ALA A 608 15.31 15.26 1.68
C ALA A 608 16.16 14.26 0.89
N MET A 609 16.84 13.34 1.58
CA MET A 609 17.65 12.29 0.95
C MET A 609 16.81 11.31 0.12
N GLN A 610 15.63 10.92 0.59
CA GLN A 610 14.71 10.12 -0.21
C GLN A 610 14.25 10.85 -1.49
N CYS A 611 14.00 12.16 -1.41
CA CYS A 611 13.64 12.96 -2.57
C CYS A 611 14.80 13.09 -3.56
N ALA A 612 16.03 13.33 -3.07
CA ALA A 612 17.25 13.33 -3.89
C ALA A 612 17.45 11.99 -4.60
N ARG A 613 17.28 10.88 -3.86
CA ARG A 613 17.39 9.52 -4.39
C ARG A 613 16.39 9.26 -5.52
N ARG A 614 15.13 9.67 -5.36
CA ARG A 614 14.10 9.51 -6.39
C ARG A 614 14.33 10.41 -7.60
N TRP A 615 14.81 11.64 -7.39
CA TRP A 615 15.21 12.52 -8.49
C TRP A 615 16.33 11.88 -9.33
N PHE A 616 17.35 11.31 -8.67
CA PHE A 616 18.44 10.62 -9.36
C PHE A 616 17.98 9.32 -10.08
N ASP A 617 16.89 8.68 -9.62
CA ASP A 617 16.34 7.45 -10.23
C ASP A 617 15.39 7.68 -11.41
N GLU A 618 14.52 8.68 -11.26
CA GLU A 618 13.38 8.92 -12.14
C GLU A 618 13.61 10.14 -13.04
N GLY A 619 14.54 11.04 -12.69
CA GLY A 619 14.81 12.28 -13.43
C GLY A 619 13.71 13.35 -13.29
N ASP A 620 12.67 13.11 -12.49
CA ASP A 620 11.53 14.02 -12.35
C ASP A 620 11.83 15.21 -11.41
N VAL A 621 11.72 16.42 -11.95
CA VAL A 621 11.91 17.70 -11.23
C VAL A 621 10.93 17.88 -10.06
N ALA A 622 9.79 17.18 -10.07
CA ALA A 622 8.86 17.20 -8.95
C ALA A 622 9.52 16.67 -7.65
N HIS A 623 10.45 15.71 -7.75
CA HIS A 623 11.18 15.21 -6.59
C HIS A 623 12.14 16.25 -6.02
N LEU A 624 12.76 17.05 -6.89
CA LEU A 624 13.63 18.15 -6.46
C LEU A 624 12.84 19.27 -5.78
N ALA A 625 11.64 19.59 -6.28
CA ALA A 625 10.72 20.50 -5.59
C ALA A 625 10.30 19.94 -4.21
N ASN A 626 10.07 18.63 -4.10
CA ASN A 626 9.75 18.03 -2.80
C ASN A 626 10.93 18.10 -1.83
N LEU A 627 12.16 17.93 -2.33
CA LEU A 627 13.38 18.12 -1.55
C LEU A 627 13.45 19.55 -0.99
N GLY A 628 13.19 20.56 -1.84
CA GLY A 628 13.16 21.96 -1.44
C GLY A 628 12.20 22.24 -0.28
N LYS A 629 11.04 21.59 -0.25
CA LYS A 629 10.08 21.67 0.87
C LYS A 629 10.73 21.26 2.20
N TYR A 630 11.39 20.10 2.27
CA TYR A 630 12.02 19.65 3.51
C TYR A 630 13.24 20.48 3.90
N VAL A 631 14.03 20.93 2.92
CA VAL A 631 15.15 21.86 3.18
C VAL A 631 14.63 23.18 3.76
N SER A 632 13.51 23.71 3.27
CA SER A 632 12.92 24.95 3.82
C SER A 632 12.51 24.79 5.30
N ALA A 633 11.98 23.63 5.69
CA ALA A 633 11.66 23.32 7.09
C ALA A 633 12.93 23.22 7.96
N MET A 634 14.01 22.63 7.43
CA MET A 634 15.31 22.58 8.11
C MET A 634 15.90 23.99 8.30
N VAL A 635 15.81 24.85 7.29
CA VAL A 635 16.27 26.25 7.41
C VAL A 635 15.48 27.00 8.49
N ALA A 636 14.16 26.83 8.53
CA ALA A 636 13.32 27.44 9.57
C ALA A 636 13.68 26.96 10.99
N ALA A 637 13.89 25.65 11.17
CA ALA A 637 14.35 25.08 12.44
C ALA A 637 15.77 25.56 12.82
N GLY A 638 16.68 25.72 11.84
CA GLY A 638 18.02 26.27 12.04
C GLY A 638 18.01 27.74 12.45
N ALA A 639 17.15 28.55 11.82
CA ALA A 639 16.92 29.94 12.22
C ALA A 639 16.37 30.03 13.65
N ARG A 640 15.48 29.12 14.05
CA ARG A 640 14.95 29.07 15.42
C ARG A 640 16.02 28.72 16.46
N LEU A 641 16.89 27.77 16.12
CA LEU A 641 18.00 27.38 16.96
C LEU A 641 18.98 28.53 17.17
N THR A 642 19.35 29.22 16.09
CA THR A 642 20.25 30.38 16.16
C THR A 642 19.65 31.51 16.98
N PHE A 643 18.36 31.82 16.81
CA PHE A 643 17.63 32.75 17.68
C PHE A 643 17.63 32.35 19.16
N ALA A 644 17.49 31.06 19.47
CA ALA A 644 17.55 30.55 20.85
C ALA A 644 18.93 30.74 21.51
N ARG A 645 19.99 30.79 20.70
CA ARG A 645 21.37 31.03 21.18
C ARG A 645 21.70 32.52 21.21
N GLN A 646 21.14 33.30 20.28
CA GLN A 646 21.40 34.71 20.07
C GLN A 646 20.07 35.46 19.99
N HIS A 647 19.58 35.91 21.14
CA HIS A 647 18.36 36.72 21.25
C HIS A 647 18.59 38.11 20.63
N ASN A 648 18.38 38.22 19.31
CA ASN A 648 18.49 39.46 18.55
C ASN A 648 17.28 39.62 17.62
N ASN A 649 16.84 40.85 17.41
CA ASN A 649 15.74 41.23 16.52
C ASN A 649 15.95 40.73 15.08
N LEU A 650 17.19 40.71 14.58
CA LEU A 650 17.53 40.15 13.27
C LEU A 650 17.18 38.67 13.17
N TRP A 651 17.57 37.87 14.16
CA TRP A 651 17.28 36.45 14.18
C TRP A 651 15.79 36.17 14.40
N MET A 652 15.09 37.01 15.17
CA MET A 652 13.63 36.94 15.29
C MET A 652 12.94 37.15 13.94
N PHE A 653 13.36 38.17 13.17
CA PHE A 653 12.87 38.39 11.81
C PHE A 653 13.15 37.20 10.90
N MET A 654 14.36 36.65 10.94
CA MET A 654 14.73 35.46 10.15
C MET A 654 13.89 34.24 10.50
N VAL A 655 13.58 34.02 11.78
CA VAL A 655 12.67 32.94 12.22
C VAL A 655 11.29 33.10 11.62
N VAL A 656 10.70 34.29 11.70
CA VAL A 656 9.37 34.56 11.15
C VAL A 656 9.38 34.35 9.63
N LEU A 657 10.33 34.95 8.92
CA LEU A 657 10.41 34.85 7.45
C LEU A 657 10.57 33.40 6.98
N THR A 658 11.55 32.67 7.54
CA THR A 658 11.83 31.29 7.13
C THR A 658 10.69 30.33 7.51
N SER A 659 10.07 30.52 8.69
CA SER A 659 8.92 29.71 9.12
C SER A 659 7.67 29.97 8.26
N SER A 660 7.42 31.22 7.87
CA SER A 660 6.33 31.58 6.96
C SER A 660 6.53 30.94 5.58
N ILE A 661 7.73 31.04 5.00
CA ILE A 661 8.06 30.41 3.71
C ILE A 661 7.87 28.88 3.79
N ALA A 662 8.44 28.24 4.80
CA ALA A 662 8.32 26.79 4.99
C ALA A 662 6.87 26.35 5.17
N THR A 663 6.05 27.14 5.86
CA THR A 663 4.63 26.85 6.08
C THR A 663 3.82 26.96 4.79
N VAL A 664 3.99 28.04 4.04
CA VAL A 664 3.30 28.24 2.75
C VAL A 664 3.68 27.13 1.78
N TYR A 665 4.96 26.75 1.72
CA TYR A 665 5.41 25.67 0.86
C TYR A 665 4.80 24.32 1.26
N GLN A 666 4.76 24.01 2.56
CA GLN A 666 4.14 22.77 3.04
C GLN A 666 2.63 22.74 2.78
N LEU A 667 1.90 23.84 2.99
CA LEU A 667 0.46 23.92 2.69
C LEU A 667 0.18 23.78 1.20
N TYR A 668 0.99 24.42 0.35
CA TYR A 668 0.91 24.22 -1.10
C TYR A 668 1.10 22.75 -1.45
N TRP A 669 2.10 22.09 -0.86
CA TRP A 669 2.39 20.69 -1.14
C TRP A 669 1.25 19.76 -0.68
N ASP A 670 0.75 19.95 0.54
CA ASP A 670 -0.36 19.17 1.10
C ASP A 670 -1.59 19.24 0.19
N PHE A 671 -1.98 20.45 -0.22
CA PHE A 671 -3.22 20.62 -0.98
C PHE A 671 -3.05 20.29 -2.46
N VAL A 672 -2.01 20.79 -3.12
CA VAL A 672 -1.86 20.65 -4.58
C VAL A 672 -1.26 19.31 -4.97
N LYS A 673 -0.24 18.83 -4.26
CA LYS A 673 0.50 17.61 -4.65
C LYS A 673 -0.03 16.37 -3.94
N ASP A 674 -0.18 16.43 -2.63
CA ASP A 674 -0.56 15.24 -1.84
C ASP A 674 -2.05 14.95 -1.96
N TRP A 675 -2.90 15.95 -1.79
CA TRP A 675 -4.35 15.80 -1.87
C TRP A 675 -4.88 16.02 -3.30
N GLY A 676 -4.13 16.65 -4.19
CA GLY A 676 -4.56 16.89 -5.58
C GLY A 676 -5.74 17.86 -5.71
N ILE A 677 -5.97 18.69 -4.69
CA ILE A 677 -7.04 19.70 -4.65
C ILE A 677 -6.47 21.09 -5.06
N LEU A 678 -7.31 22.13 -5.08
CA LEU A 678 -7.03 23.46 -5.63
C LEU A 678 -6.85 23.51 -7.15
N ASN A 679 -7.39 22.53 -7.88
CA ASN A 679 -7.53 22.64 -9.32
C ASN A 679 -8.57 23.71 -9.66
N ARG A 680 -8.21 24.71 -10.49
CA ARG A 680 -9.11 25.77 -10.94
C ARG A 680 -10.01 25.33 -12.10
N ASN A 681 -9.62 24.28 -12.81
CA ASN A 681 -10.27 23.82 -14.04
C ASN A 681 -11.24 22.66 -13.81
N SER A 682 -11.49 22.27 -12.56
CA SER A 682 -12.41 21.20 -12.20
C SER A 682 -13.86 21.69 -12.11
N LYS A 683 -14.82 20.78 -12.35
CA LYS A 683 -16.26 21.03 -12.19
C LYS A 683 -16.62 21.39 -10.75
N ASN A 684 -15.89 20.83 -9.79
CA ASN A 684 -15.97 21.19 -8.37
C ASN A 684 -14.95 22.28 -8.06
N ARG A 685 -15.39 23.53 -7.87
CA ARG A 685 -14.49 24.66 -7.55
C ARG A 685 -13.45 24.28 -6.49
N TRP A 686 -12.16 24.34 -6.83
CA TRP A 686 -11.02 24.04 -5.94
C TRP A 686 -10.92 22.60 -5.39
N LEU A 687 -11.78 21.68 -5.83
CA LEU A 687 -11.70 20.25 -5.50
C LEU A 687 -11.48 19.42 -6.77
N ARG A 688 -11.21 18.13 -6.64
CA ARG A 688 -11.14 17.20 -7.77
C ARG A 688 -12.54 16.90 -8.32
N ASP A 689 -12.61 16.45 -9.56
CA ASP A 689 -13.86 15.99 -10.17
C ASP A 689 -14.35 14.69 -9.53
N ASP A 690 -13.43 13.75 -9.31
CA ASP A 690 -13.68 12.49 -8.61
C ASP A 690 -13.35 12.61 -7.13
N LEU A 691 -14.36 12.37 -6.29
CA LEU A 691 -14.28 12.39 -4.83
C LEU A 691 -14.83 11.08 -4.29
N ILE A 692 -14.07 10.40 -3.42
CA ILE A 692 -14.53 9.14 -2.82
C ILE A 692 -15.55 9.41 -1.70
N ILE A 693 -15.32 10.47 -0.92
CA ILE A 693 -16.29 10.94 0.07
C ILE A 693 -17.36 11.76 -0.67
N LYS A 694 -18.63 11.34 -0.55
CA LYS A 694 -19.75 11.97 -1.26
C LYS A 694 -19.99 13.44 -0.86
N SER A 695 -19.68 13.80 0.39
CA SER A 695 -19.91 15.15 0.92
C SER A 695 -18.73 16.08 0.65
N LYS A 696 -18.94 17.09 -0.20
CA LYS A 696 -17.93 18.11 -0.53
C LYS A 696 -17.52 18.93 0.70
N ASN A 697 -18.44 19.15 1.63
CA ASN A 697 -18.20 19.94 2.84
C ASN A 697 -17.08 19.34 3.70
N ILE A 698 -16.95 18.00 3.72
CA ILE A 698 -15.91 17.32 4.49
C ILE A 698 -14.51 17.71 3.98
N TYR A 699 -14.32 17.89 2.67
CA TYR A 699 -13.06 18.33 2.08
C TYR A 699 -12.74 19.77 2.49
N TYR A 700 -13.70 20.70 2.38
CA TYR A 700 -13.48 22.10 2.77
C TYR A 700 -13.19 22.25 4.26
N ILE A 701 -13.92 21.54 5.12
CA ILE A 701 -13.64 21.47 6.56
C ILE A 701 -12.23 20.92 6.79
N SER A 702 -11.83 19.90 6.03
CA SER A 702 -10.50 19.31 6.16
C SER A 702 -9.37 20.24 5.72
N ILE A 703 -9.59 21.04 4.68
CA ILE A 703 -8.66 22.11 4.27
C ILE A 703 -8.50 23.11 5.41
N PHE A 704 -9.61 23.61 5.96
CA PHE A 704 -9.60 24.56 7.06
C PHE A 704 -8.89 24.01 8.30
N ILE A 705 -9.22 22.79 8.71
CA ILE A 705 -8.58 22.11 9.85
C ILE A 705 -7.07 21.93 9.61
N ASN A 706 -6.63 21.53 8.41
CA ASN A 706 -5.21 21.37 8.13
C ASN A 706 -4.45 22.71 8.19
N VAL A 707 -5.06 23.81 7.72
CA VAL A 707 -4.48 25.16 7.87
C VAL A 707 -4.36 25.51 9.36
N LEU A 708 -5.45 25.38 10.13
CA LEU A 708 -5.46 25.73 11.55
C LEU A 708 -4.43 24.92 12.35
N LEU A 709 -4.40 23.60 12.19
CA LEU A 709 -3.43 22.75 12.87
C LEU A 709 -1.99 22.99 12.41
N ARG A 710 -1.77 23.49 11.19
CA ARG A 710 -0.44 23.90 10.73
C ARG A 710 0.00 25.22 11.37
N LEU A 711 -0.91 26.15 11.61
CA LEU A 711 -0.61 27.37 12.38
C LEU A 711 -0.28 27.03 13.84
N VAL A 712 -0.99 26.07 14.43
CA VAL A 712 -0.67 25.52 15.77
C VAL A 712 0.73 24.86 15.79
N TRP A 713 1.13 24.19 14.71
CA TRP A 713 2.52 23.70 14.58
C TRP A 713 3.55 24.83 14.58
N ILE A 714 3.25 25.98 13.94
CA ILE A 714 4.13 27.17 14.01
C ILE A 714 4.31 27.57 15.46
N GLU A 715 3.25 27.68 16.25
CA GLU A 715 3.33 28.02 17.67
C GLU A 715 4.25 27.07 18.45
N SER A 716 4.15 25.75 18.18
CA SER A 716 5.02 24.73 18.78
C SER A 716 6.51 24.91 18.44
N VAL A 717 6.81 25.40 17.23
CA VAL A 717 8.18 25.59 16.73
C VAL A 717 8.72 26.98 17.07
N THR A 718 7.89 28.03 17.04
CA THR A 718 8.33 29.41 17.19
C THR A 718 8.41 29.84 18.65
N ARG A 719 7.55 29.33 19.55
CA ARG A 719 7.46 29.74 20.98
C ARG A 719 7.86 31.20 21.19
N ILE A 720 7.12 32.09 20.54
CA ILE A 720 7.28 33.53 20.71
C ILE A 720 6.48 33.86 21.96
N SER A 721 7.14 33.78 23.11
CA SER A 721 6.66 34.28 24.42
C SER A 721 5.48 33.55 25.05
N SER A 722 5.78 32.65 26.02
CA SER A 722 4.90 32.43 27.18
C SER A 722 5.76 32.20 28.42
N PRO A 723 5.72 33.10 29.43
CA PRO A 723 6.31 32.89 30.75
C PRO A 723 5.31 32.11 31.63
N THR A 724 4.90 30.92 31.20
CA THR A 724 4.01 30.06 31.99
C THR A 724 4.83 29.05 32.80
N GLY A 725 4.27 28.55 33.90
CA GLY A 725 4.98 27.66 34.82
C GLY A 725 5.49 26.38 34.14
N PHE A 726 6.57 25.79 34.67
CA PHE A 726 7.22 24.58 34.11
C PHE A 726 6.24 23.44 33.79
N MET A 727 5.25 23.19 34.65
CA MET A 727 4.22 22.16 34.42
C MET A 727 3.24 22.49 33.30
N GLU A 728 2.81 23.75 33.18
CA GLU A 728 1.88 24.19 32.12
C GLU A 728 2.53 24.08 30.74
N SER A 729 3.83 24.37 30.65
CA SER A 729 4.60 24.20 29.40
C SER A 729 4.64 22.73 28.94
N GLN A 730 4.83 21.76 29.84
CA GLN A 730 4.98 20.36 29.44
C GLN A 730 3.65 19.77 28.94
N VAL A 731 2.55 20.05 29.63
CA VAL A 731 1.21 19.60 29.20
C VAL A 731 0.83 20.22 27.85
N LEU A 732 1.14 21.50 27.65
CA LEU A 732 0.93 22.17 26.37
C LEU A 732 1.75 21.50 25.26
N ASP A 733 3.03 21.19 25.51
CA ASP A 733 3.89 20.50 24.53
C ASP A 733 3.35 19.13 24.14
N PHE A 734 2.83 18.39 25.10
CA PHE A 734 2.18 17.11 24.84
C PHE A 734 0.91 17.25 24.02
N PHE A 735 0.09 18.25 24.31
CA PHE A 735 -1.13 18.53 23.55
C PHE A 735 -0.81 18.95 22.10
N LEU A 736 0.15 19.86 21.91
CA LEU A 736 0.59 20.30 20.58
C LEU A 736 1.18 19.14 19.76
N ALA A 737 2.01 18.30 20.38
CA ALA A 737 2.53 17.10 19.74
C ALA A 737 1.40 16.12 19.35
N SER A 738 0.41 15.93 20.22
CA SER A 738 -0.76 15.09 19.95
C SER A 738 -1.58 15.62 18.76
N LEU A 739 -1.79 16.94 18.68
CA LEU A 739 -2.47 17.59 17.56
C LEU A 739 -1.72 17.39 16.23
N GLU A 740 -0.39 17.45 16.22
CA GLU A 740 0.41 17.19 15.02
C GLU A 740 0.29 15.73 14.55
N ILE A 741 0.21 14.76 15.49
CA ILE A 741 -0.05 13.35 15.18
C ILE A 741 -1.45 13.17 14.56
N ILE A 742 -2.47 13.81 15.14
CA ILE A 742 -3.85 13.76 14.62
C ILE A 742 -3.91 14.40 13.24
N ARG A 743 -3.30 15.58 13.05
CA ARG A 743 -3.21 16.27 11.75
C ARG A 743 -2.57 15.38 10.69
N ARG A 744 -1.46 14.70 11.03
CA ARG A 744 -0.81 13.75 10.10
C ARG A 744 -1.71 12.55 9.80
N GLY A 745 -2.39 12.01 10.80
CA GLY A 745 -3.39 10.95 10.63
C GLY A 745 -4.53 11.36 9.71
N HIS A 746 -4.96 12.63 9.74
CA HIS A 746 -5.95 13.20 8.84
C HIS A 746 -5.40 13.38 7.40
N TRP A 747 -4.17 13.88 7.26
CA TRP A 747 -3.47 13.98 5.97
C TRP A 747 -3.31 12.61 5.27
N ASN A 748 -3.04 11.55 6.03
CA ASN A 748 -2.86 10.19 5.52
C ASN A 748 -4.06 9.73 4.66
N TYR A 749 -5.28 10.04 5.10
CA TYR A 749 -6.49 9.64 4.38
C TYR A 749 -6.52 10.20 2.96
N TYR A 750 -6.41 11.53 2.83
CA TYR A 750 -6.49 12.23 1.55
C TYR A 750 -5.29 11.95 0.65
N ARG A 751 -4.10 11.75 1.23
CA ARG A 751 -2.91 11.36 0.45
C ARG A 751 -3.13 10.02 -0.26
N LEU A 752 -3.69 9.03 0.46
CA LEU A 752 -3.95 7.71 -0.11
C LEU A 752 -5.15 7.70 -1.04
N GLU A 753 -6.18 8.50 -0.75
CA GLU A 753 -7.29 8.72 -1.67
C GLU A 753 -6.79 9.28 -3.02
N ASN A 754 -5.91 10.29 -3.00
CA ASN A 754 -5.33 10.85 -4.21
C ASN A 754 -4.51 9.84 -5.01
N GLU A 755 -3.70 9.03 -4.31
CA GLU A 755 -2.93 7.96 -4.97
C GLU A 755 -3.85 6.89 -5.57
N HIS A 756 -4.93 6.55 -4.87
CA HIS A 756 -5.92 5.61 -5.38
C HIS A 756 -6.59 6.14 -6.66
N LEU A 757 -7.05 7.39 -6.66
CA LEU A 757 -7.66 8.01 -7.83
C LEU A 757 -6.68 8.09 -9.02
N ASN A 758 -5.40 8.35 -8.77
CA ASN A 758 -4.37 8.28 -9.82
C ASN A 758 -4.19 6.85 -10.39
N ASN A 759 -4.36 5.81 -9.57
CA ASN A 759 -4.34 4.42 -10.03
C ASN A 759 -5.62 4.04 -10.80
N VAL A 760 -6.78 4.51 -10.34
CA VAL A 760 -8.08 4.36 -11.03
C VAL A 760 -8.01 5.01 -12.42
N GLY A 761 -7.51 6.25 -12.52
CA GLY A 761 -7.35 6.94 -13.79
C GLY A 761 -6.39 6.25 -14.77
N LYS A 762 -5.52 5.33 -14.29
CA LYS A 762 -4.63 4.50 -15.10
C LYS A 762 -5.09 3.04 -15.21
N PHE A 763 -6.27 2.70 -14.70
CA PHE A 763 -6.83 1.34 -14.64
C PHE A 763 -5.90 0.28 -14.02
N ARG A 764 -5.07 0.68 -13.04
CA ARG A 764 -4.04 -0.17 -12.42
C ARG A 764 -4.58 -0.94 -11.22
N ALA A 765 -5.15 -2.12 -11.48
CA ALA A 765 -5.66 -3.03 -10.44
C ALA A 765 -4.63 -4.09 -9.98
N VAL A 766 -3.53 -4.25 -10.72
CA VAL A 766 -2.54 -5.33 -10.52
C VAL A 766 -1.12 -4.82 -10.44
N LYS A 767 -0.31 -5.46 -9.60
CA LYS A 767 1.10 -5.08 -9.44
C LYS A 767 1.88 -5.49 -10.69
N ALA A 768 2.61 -4.54 -11.27
CA ALA A 768 3.61 -4.84 -12.27
C ALA A 768 4.84 -5.41 -11.54
N VAL A 769 5.06 -6.71 -11.67
CA VAL A 769 6.27 -7.35 -11.13
C VAL A 769 7.38 -7.17 -12.16
N PRO A 770 8.51 -6.54 -11.81
CA PRO A 770 9.63 -6.40 -12.75
C PRO A 770 10.17 -7.77 -13.11
N LEU A 771 10.42 -7.98 -14.40
CA LEU A 771 10.92 -9.25 -14.92
C LEU A 771 12.45 -9.35 -14.73
N PRO A 772 12.99 -10.54 -14.38
CA PRO A 772 14.41 -10.68 -14.05
C PRO A 772 15.33 -10.59 -15.28
N PHE A 773 14.88 -11.03 -16.45
CA PHE A 773 15.65 -10.96 -17.70
C PHE A 773 15.11 -9.82 -18.56
N ARG A 774 16.01 -9.00 -19.14
CA ARG A 774 15.59 -8.04 -20.16
C ARG A 774 15.34 -8.79 -21.47
N GLY A 775 14.28 -8.41 -22.19
CA GLY A 775 14.08 -8.92 -23.55
C GLY A 775 15.26 -8.49 -24.43
N ILE A 776 15.81 -9.43 -25.20
CA ILE A 776 16.75 -9.16 -26.29
C ILE A 776 15.92 -8.77 -27.53
N ASP A 777 15.00 -7.82 -27.36
CA ASP A 777 14.16 -7.36 -28.45
C ASP A 777 14.67 -5.97 -28.89
N SER A 778 15.47 -6.02 -29.95
CA SER A 778 15.80 -4.94 -30.92
C SER A 778 16.31 -3.61 -30.37
N ASP A 779 17.62 -3.53 -30.10
CA ASP A 779 18.39 -2.34 -30.47
C ASP A 779 18.60 -2.42 -32.01
N ASP A 780 17.65 -1.85 -32.77
CA ASP A 780 17.87 -1.39 -34.15
C ASP A 780 18.02 0.14 -34.17
#